data_AF-A0A4R8DSR1-F1
#
_entry.id   AF-A0A4R8DSR1-F1
#
_cell.length_a   1.000
_cell.length_b   1.000
_cell.length_c   1.000
_cell.angle_alpha   90.00
_cell.angle_beta   90.00
_cell.angle_gamma   90.00
#
_symmetry.space_group_name_H-M   'P 1'
#
loop_
_entity.id
_entity.type
_entity.pdbx_description
1 polymer ?
#
loop_
_entity_poly.entity_id
_entity_poly.type
_entity_poly.pdbx_seq_one_letter_code
_entity_poly.pdbx_strand_id
1 'polypeptide(L)'
;MRKTIAYLGLLMASFTATAQRTEYAGVFAPAGAAEQLRQAEQPFRDNICLDGLWQFAPERLPAGFKEGYDAAPALDPADKAVWSETPIRIPSPWNVNSFAYKDGQGGDFRSYPSYPREWETCKMGWLRKTFTLPAGWHGRRILLHFEAVAGDAEVIVNGKTVGSHFGIFLPFDIDITGVARPGMDNELLVGVRKASLFDRRGPYGRRTYQAGSFWGQHIAGIWQDVFVKALPVTHVEDVFVQPRVDADTLEAVLTLVNAGDQEADLSLEATVSPWEASGENALSIPGFTAVVPAHGEKKIVLSAAVRGRLAYWSPDSPRLYTLGIEVRSNGRPVDKKYTRFGWRQVSLQGTQVLLNGKPIVLRGDSWHFLGIPQMTPRYASAWYQAMRDAGLNAVRLHAEPYPSFYLDIADELGILVLDETAIWASDGGPKLDDPLYWQDTKAHLSGLILRDRNHPSVFGWSVSNEVMPVVKNVFHNPPGMADTLLTYDGEWLAICRQLDPTRTWISADGEEDGQGRFPVYVVHYGGLDAMNRAQKNGKPWGVGEAGNAYYGTPEQVAQTDGLRAYASFEGRMEGVAASSYRSLIAQKERNAIYQSVFNMVWYGLRPLPLGMKDTTRPPQLEDGVYFTHFKEGEPGVQPERLGPYCTTLNPGYDPRLPVYRTWPLFDAIRDAATGANFGRWRADTPVAAAKPRVAPAGEALFIDAGHLPSLPSAAHLPSSADVHRVASAGGTVVVWGVRPETLATLNELLRVKLTLYARKASSLLPVGQDRITAGLTAADLYFSELQPPEIVDYTLGLAGQSRVLLQACGTDWLQWNKQPEYAKTAMVLRSELEAKPPGAVLIEGPMGNGRLVVSTLPVAPRGEKAAKAVRMLLANLGVHPNDTGTTGRPLLPGGALAIGEATEFWVLSPRSLDDLLSEPNIPVVNLEADHAGEVRLNDVLVLKGKGVAKALRLHQGWNHFVVKGDLQARLTCNQPEFLKVLDSSFDKP
;
A
#
# COMPACT_ATOMS: atom_id res chain seq x y z
N MET A 1 12.58 19.99 -71.40
CA MET A 1 13.33 21.11 -70.77
C MET A 1 12.54 21.60 -69.55
N ARG A 2 13.07 21.36 -68.35
CA ARG A 2 13.05 22.18 -67.11
C ARG A 2 11.77 22.89 -66.59
N LYS A 3 11.55 22.67 -65.26
CA LYS A 3 10.86 23.45 -64.19
C LYS A 3 9.38 23.10 -63.97
N THR A 4 8.95 22.36 -62.93
CA THR A 4 9.14 22.39 -61.46
C THR A 4 8.39 23.53 -60.75
N ILE A 5 7.22 23.24 -60.16
CA ILE A 5 6.76 23.77 -58.86
C ILE A 5 6.02 22.64 -58.13
N ALA A 6 6.49 22.33 -56.93
CA ALA A 6 5.97 21.32 -56.02
C ALA A 6 4.94 21.93 -55.06
N TYR A 7 3.83 21.24 -54.84
CA TYR A 7 2.98 21.39 -53.65
C TYR A 7 3.08 20.09 -52.86
N LEU A 8 3.88 20.08 -51.80
CA LEU A 8 3.75 19.10 -50.72
C LEU A 8 2.81 19.72 -49.68
N GLY A 9 1.58 19.21 -49.61
CA GLY A 9 0.72 19.45 -48.46
C GLY A 9 1.30 18.69 -47.26
N LEU A 10 1.52 19.41 -46.15
CA LEU A 10 1.75 18.81 -44.84
C LEU A 10 0.54 17.92 -44.50
N LEU A 11 0.68 16.60 -44.62
CA LEU A 11 -0.07 15.69 -43.77
C LEU A 11 0.51 15.83 -42.36
N MET A 12 -0.14 16.62 -41.50
CA MET A 12 -0.07 16.35 -40.08
C MET A 12 -0.79 15.02 -39.83
N ALA A 13 -0.03 13.94 -39.83
CA ALA A 13 -0.46 12.70 -39.21
C ALA A 13 -0.61 12.99 -37.71
N SER A 14 -1.80 13.35 -37.29
CA SER A 14 -2.26 13.14 -35.92
C SER A 14 -2.08 11.66 -35.62
N PHE A 15 -0.99 11.29 -34.96
CA PHE A 15 -0.86 9.99 -34.32
C PHE A 15 -1.94 9.93 -33.23
N THR A 16 -3.12 9.43 -33.56
CA THR A 16 -4.02 8.88 -32.56
C THR A 16 -3.27 7.72 -31.93
N ALA A 17 -2.81 7.90 -30.69
CA ALA A 17 -2.21 6.82 -29.92
C ALA A 17 -3.25 5.70 -29.83
N THR A 18 -3.08 4.64 -30.62
CA THR A 18 -3.98 3.49 -30.60
C THR A 18 -3.82 2.79 -29.26
N ALA A 19 -4.95 2.52 -28.60
CA ALA A 19 -5.01 1.71 -27.39
C ALA A 19 -4.25 0.39 -27.54
N GLN A 20 -3.59 -0.06 -26.46
CA GLN A 20 -2.73 -1.23 -26.46
C GLN A 20 -3.37 -2.37 -25.67
N ARG A 21 -4.08 -3.22 -26.42
CA ARG A 21 -4.77 -4.39 -25.88
C ARG A 21 -3.91 -5.65 -26.04
N THR A 22 -3.68 -6.34 -24.93
CA THR A 22 -3.13 -7.70 -24.91
C THR A 22 -4.22 -8.65 -24.46
N GLU A 23 -4.49 -9.72 -25.21
CA GLU A 23 -5.47 -10.73 -24.83
C GLU A 23 -4.78 -11.91 -24.16
N TYR A 24 -5.34 -12.38 -23.06
CA TYR A 24 -4.89 -13.56 -22.34
C TYR A 24 -6.00 -14.61 -22.38
N ALA A 25 -5.69 -15.75 -22.98
CA ALA A 25 -6.65 -16.82 -23.21
C ALA A 25 -6.78 -17.81 -22.03
N GLY A 26 -5.87 -17.73 -21.05
CA GLY A 26 -5.87 -18.64 -19.90
C GLY A 26 -6.83 -18.23 -18.80
N VAL A 27 -7.06 -19.14 -17.84
CA VAL A 27 -7.82 -18.84 -16.62
C VAL A 27 -7.00 -17.92 -15.71
N PHE A 28 -7.65 -16.85 -15.22
CA PHE A 28 -7.04 -15.89 -14.31
C PHE A 28 -6.71 -16.51 -12.94
N ALA A 29 -7.67 -17.21 -12.35
CA ALA A 29 -7.55 -17.95 -11.10
C ALA A 29 -7.78 -19.45 -11.35
N PRO A 30 -6.79 -20.20 -11.89
CA PRO A 30 -6.96 -21.62 -12.12
C PRO A 30 -7.14 -22.35 -10.79
N ALA A 31 -8.13 -23.25 -10.72
CA ALA A 31 -8.25 -24.17 -9.60
C ALA A 31 -7.00 -25.06 -9.49
N GLY A 32 -6.45 -25.19 -8.28
CA GLY A 32 -5.24 -25.99 -8.01
C GLY A 32 -5.46 -27.51 -8.15
N ALA A 33 -4.42 -28.30 -7.82
CA ALA A 33 -4.37 -29.76 -7.97
C ALA A 33 -5.41 -30.55 -7.14
N ALA A 34 -6.15 -29.89 -6.23
CA ALA A 34 -7.22 -30.46 -5.42
C ALA A 34 -8.36 -31.13 -6.22
N GLU A 35 -8.42 -30.92 -7.54
CA GLU A 35 -9.39 -31.57 -8.44
C GLU A 35 -9.26 -33.11 -8.45
N GLN A 36 -8.05 -33.66 -8.28
CA GLN A 36 -7.85 -35.11 -8.29
C GLN A 36 -8.43 -35.80 -7.03
N LEU A 37 -8.37 -35.16 -5.85
CA LEU A 37 -8.98 -35.71 -4.64
C LEU A 37 -10.49 -35.55 -4.63
N ARG A 38 -11.02 -34.46 -5.20
CA ARG A 38 -12.46 -34.27 -5.38
C ARG A 38 -13.07 -35.46 -6.13
N GLN A 39 -12.40 -35.97 -7.17
CA GLN A 39 -12.88 -37.15 -7.90
C GLN A 39 -12.96 -38.41 -7.03
N ALA A 40 -12.05 -38.59 -6.07
CA ALA A 40 -12.07 -39.74 -5.17
C ALA A 40 -13.15 -39.65 -4.08
N GLU A 41 -13.55 -38.44 -3.69
CA GLU A 41 -14.66 -38.19 -2.74
C GLU A 41 -16.03 -38.14 -3.41
N GLN A 42 -16.08 -37.77 -4.70
CA GLN A 42 -17.29 -37.50 -5.49
C GLN A 42 -18.45 -38.50 -5.30
N PRO A 43 -18.20 -39.83 -5.24
CA PRO A 43 -19.30 -40.79 -5.03
C PRO A 43 -20.11 -40.55 -3.75
N PHE A 44 -19.47 -40.02 -2.71
CA PHE A 44 -20.06 -39.79 -1.39
C PHE A 44 -20.32 -38.32 -1.12
N ARG A 45 -19.38 -37.45 -1.50
CA ARG A 45 -19.39 -36.01 -1.28
C ARG A 45 -19.36 -35.32 -2.61
N ASP A 46 -20.39 -34.55 -2.91
CA ASP A 46 -20.51 -33.88 -4.20
C ASP A 46 -20.64 -32.37 -3.97
N ASN A 47 -20.15 -31.57 -4.91
CA ASN A 47 -20.28 -30.12 -4.82
C ASN A 47 -20.56 -29.48 -6.19
N ILE A 48 -21.23 -28.33 -6.14
CA ILE A 48 -21.53 -27.52 -7.32
C ILE A 48 -21.06 -26.12 -6.99
N CYS A 49 -20.16 -25.59 -7.81
CA CYS A 49 -19.76 -24.19 -7.74
C CYS A 49 -20.89 -23.31 -8.29
N LEU A 50 -21.30 -22.32 -7.51
CA LEU A 50 -22.31 -21.33 -7.89
C LEU A 50 -21.70 -20.02 -8.40
N ASP A 51 -20.38 -19.95 -8.53
CA ASP A 51 -19.68 -18.81 -9.09
C ASP A 51 -20.07 -18.57 -10.55
N GLY A 52 -19.89 -17.33 -10.99
CA GLY A 52 -20.30 -16.87 -12.30
C GLY A 52 -21.27 -15.69 -12.23
N LEU A 53 -22.19 -15.59 -13.18
CA LEU A 53 -23.08 -14.43 -13.28
C LEU A 53 -24.26 -14.53 -12.30
N TRP A 54 -24.42 -13.49 -11.50
CA TRP A 54 -25.55 -13.29 -10.59
C TRP A 54 -26.26 -11.99 -10.95
N GLN A 55 -27.56 -11.91 -10.67
CA GLN A 55 -28.27 -10.64 -10.76
C GLN A 55 -28.00 -9.84 -9.49
N PHE A 56 -27.84 -8.53 -9.61
CA PHE A 56 -27.61 -7.63 -8.48
C PHE A 56 -28.61 -6.48 -8.48
N ALA A 57 -29.21 -6.23 -7.33
CA ALA A 57 -30.08 -5.09 -7.07
C ALA A 57 -29.42 -4.20 -6.00
N PRO A 58 -28.66 -3.16 -6.41
CA PRO A 58 -28.07 -2.21 -5.47
C PRO A 58 -29.17 -1.39 -4.79
N GLU A 59 -29.04 -1.20 -3.48
CA GLU A 59 -30.00 -0.42 -2.70
C GLU A 59 -29.36 0.86 -2.16
N ARG A 60 -30.10 1.97 -2.27
CA ARG A 60 -29.65 3.27 -1.77
C ARG A 60 -29.88 3.37 -0.28
N LEU A 61 -28.94 3.96 0.43
CA LEU A 61 -29.13 4.29 1.83
C LEU A 61 -30.26 5.31 2.01
N PRO A 62 -31.01 5.26 3.12
CA PRO A 62 -32.03 6.26 3.42
C PRO A 62 -31.46 7.68 3.41
N ALA A 63 -32.25 8.64 2.90
CA ALA A 63 -31.86 10.03 2.85
C ALA A 63 -31.56 10.57 4.26
N GLY A 64 -30.37 11.16 4.44
CA GLY A 64 -29.94 11.71 5.72
C GLY A 64 -29.33 10.71 6.71
N PHE A 65 -29.23 9.42 6.35
CA PHE A 65 -28.55 8.42 7.17
C PHE A 65 -27.09 8.81 7.46
N LYS A 66 -26.70 8.71 8.73
CA LYS A 66 -25.36 9.00 9.24
C LYS A 66 -24.71 7.73 9.78
N GLU A 67 -23.86 7.14 8.96
CA GLU A 67 -23.07 5.96 9.32
C GLU A 67 -22.23 6.20 10.59
N GLY A 68 -22.23 5.21 11.49
CA GLY A 68 -21.56 5.31 12.77
C GLY A 68 -22.37 5.96 13.89
N TYR A 69 -23.54 6.54 13.57
CA TYR A 69 -24.42 7.23 14.52
C TYR A 69 -25.83 6.64 14.52
N ASP A 70 -26.41 6.46 13.33
CA ASP A 70 -27.72 5.84 13.18
C ASP A 70 -27.60 4.30 13.18
N ALA A 71 -28.68 3.62 13.56
CA ALA A 71 -28.74 2.17 13.43
C ALA A 71 -28.65 1.75 11.96
N ALA A 72 -27.96 0.64 11.68
CA ALA A 72 -27.84 0.09 10.33
C ALA A 72 -29.24 -0.04 9.69
N PRO A 73 -29.46 0.52 8.49
CA PRO A 73 -30.75 0.43 7.84
C PRO A 73 -31.09 -1.03 7.52
N ALA A 74 -32.38 -1.35 7.53
CA ALA A 74 -32.87 -2.61 7.01
C ALA A 74 -32.76 -2.61 5.47
N LEU A 75 -32.54 -3.78 4.89
CA LEU A 75 -32.76 -4.01 3.46
C LEU A 75 -34.26 -4.07 3.20
N ASP A 76 -34.74 -3.44 2.13
CA ASP A 76 -36.09 -3.65 1.68
C ASP A 76 -36.31 -5.13 1.28
N PRO A 77 -37.52 -5.69 1.46
CA PRO A 77 -37.83 -7.05 1.02
C PRO A 77 -37.45 -7.30 -0.44
N ALA A 78 -36.92 -8.50 -0.73
CA ALA A 78 -36.38 -8.85 -2.05
C ALA A 78 -37.40 -8.75 -3.21
N ASP A 79 -38.70 -8.81 -2.94
CA ASP A 79 -39.76 -8.62 -3.94
C ASP A 79 -39.90 -7.17 -4.42
N LYS A 80 -39.35 -6.20 -3.68
CA LYS A 80 -39.24 -4.79 -4.07
C LYS A 80 -37.90 -4.43 -4.73
N ALA A 81 -36.98 -5.39 -4.82
CA ALA A 81 -35.65 -5.15 -5.35
C ALA A 81 -35.68 -4.72 -6.82
N VAL A 82 -34.94 -3.67 -7.15
CA VAL A 82 -34.76 -3.20 -8.53
C VAL A 82 -33.47 -3.77 -9.09
N TRP A 83 -33.60 -4.82 -9.91
CA TRP A 83 -32.48 -5.55 -10.48
C TRP A 83 -31.76 -4.72 -11.56
N SER A 84 -30.43 -4.65 -11.47
CA SER A 84 -29.58 -4.05 -12.50
C SER A 84 -29.59 -4.89 -13.77
N GLU A 85 -29.49 -4.21 -14.93
CA GLU A 85 -29.25 -4.87 -16.21
C GLU A 85 -27.86 -5.50 -16.31
N THR A 86 -26.89 -4.99 -15.54
CA THR A 86 -25.54 -5.54 -15.48
C THR A 86 -25.48 -6.65 -14.43
N PRO A 87 -25.13 -7.90 -14.79
CA PRO A 87 -24.88 -8.94 -13.81
C PRO A 87 -23.56 -8.70 -13.07
N ILE A 88 -23.47 -9.17 -11.83
CA ILE A 88 -22.22 -9.24 -11.07
C ILE A 88 -21.56 -10.61 -11.28
N ARG A 89 -20.23 -10.66 -11.35
CA ARG A 89 -19.45 -11.91 -11.40
C ARG A 89 -19.06 -12.30 -9.99
N ILE A 90 -19.60 -13.39 -9.47
CA ILE A 90 -19.18 -13.96 -8.19
C ILE A 90 -18.05 -14.96 -8.46
N PRO A 91 -16.95 -14.94 -7.67
CA PRO A 91 -16.68 -14.01 -6.57
C PRO A 91 -16.24 -12.62 -7.07
N SER A 92 -16.79 -11.57 -6.45
CA SER A 92 -16.30 -10.19 -6.61
C SER A 92 -17.00 -9.28 -5.61
N PRO A 93 -16.27 -8.39 -4.93
CA PRO A 93 -16.89 -7.21 -4.35
C PRO A 93 -17.62 -6.42 -5.46
N TRP A 94 -18.83 -5.92 -5.21
CA TRP A 94 -19.53 -5.10 -6.21
C TRP A 94 -18.86 -3.73 -6.38
N ASN A 95 -18.17 -3.25 -5.35
CA ASN A 95 -17.41 -2.00 -5.37
C ASN A 95 -15.95 -2.20 -5.79
N VAL A 96 -15.58 -3.30 -6.45
CA VAL A 96 -14.18 -3.57 -6.83
C VAL A 96 -13.53 -2.44 -7.66
N ASN A 97 -14.34 -1.69 -8.42
CA ASN A 97 -13.85 -0.55 -9.19
C ASN A 97 -13.43 0.65 -8.31
N SER A 98 -13.91 0.77 -7.06
CA SER A 98 -13.56 1.90 -6.19
C SER A 98 -12.14 1.86 -5.64
N PHE A 99 -11.41 0.77 -5.88
CA PHE A 99 -9.97 0.78 -5.70
C PHE A 99 -9.31 1.76 -6.68
N ALA A 100 -9.92 2.01 -7.86
CA ALA A 100 -9.32 2.74 -8.99
C ALA A 100 -8.86 4.19 -8.71
N TYR A 101 -7.57 4.45 -8.92
CA TYR A 101 -7.04 5.82 -8.96
C TYR A 101 -7.32 6.54 -10.31
N LYS A 102 -7.98 7.72 -10.24
CA LYS A 102 -8.19 8.71 -11.33
C LYS A 102 -8.39 8.09 -12.73
N ASP A 103 -9.52 7.42 -12.93
CA ASP A 103 -9.98 6.89 -14.23
C ASP A 103 -8.91 6.11 -15.02
N GLY A 104 -8.24 5.13 -14.39
CA GLY A 104 -7.30 4.26 -15.13
C GLY A 104 -5.82 4.64 -15.02
N GLN A 105 -5.49 5.77 -14.38
CA GLN A 105 -4.17 6.39 -14.46
C GLN A 105 -3.21 6.12 -13.28
N GLY A 106 -3.22 4.95 -12.62
CA GLY A 106 -2.34 4.74 -11.44
C GLY A 106 -2.07 3.29 -11.03
N GLY A 107 -1.07 3.11 -10.16
CA GLY A 107 -0.46 1.86 -9.68
C GLY A 107 -1.29 1.04 -8.73
N ASP A 108 -2.39 0.53 -9.22
CA ASP A 108 -3.48 0.17 -8.36
C ASP A 108 -3.99 -1.21 -8.74
N PHE A 109 -4.29 -2.02 -7.73
CA PHE A 109 -4.64 -3.45 -7.75
C PHE A 109 -6.01 -3.73 -8.40
N ARG A 110 -6.23 -3.13 -9.56
CA ARG A 110 -7.52 -3.02 -10.23
C ARG A 110 -7.83 -4.20 -11.11
N SER A 111 -9.11 -4.55 -11.09
CA SER A 111 -9.88 -5.11 -12.20
C SER A 111 -10.80 -4.02 -12.75
N TYR A 112 -10.77 -3.79 -14.06
CA TYR A 112 -11.68 -2.84 -14.74
C TYR A 112 -11.64 -3.08 -16.25
N PRO A 113 -12.75 -2.96 -17.01
CA PRO A 113 -14.15 -2.64 -16.62
C PRO A 113 -15.16 -3.78 -16.75
N SER A 114 -16.29 -3.67 -16.00
CA SER A 114 -17.67 -3.85 -16.53
C SER A 114 -18.81 -3.39 -15.60
N TYR A 115 -18.56 -3.19 -14.31
CA TYR A 115 -19.63 -2.78 -13.38
C TYR A 115 -19.99 -1.29 -13.47
N PRO A 116 -21.28 -0.91 -13.28
CA PRO A 116 -21.73 0.47 -13.21
C PRO A 116 -21.04 1.27 -12.10
N ARG A 117 -20.69 2.54 -12.38
CA ARG A 117 -19.94 3.40 -11.45
C ARG A 117 -20.69 3.65 -10.14
N GLU A 118 -22.00 3.71 -10.18
CA GLU A 118 -22.85 3.90 -9.01
C GLU A 118 -22.71 2.78 -7.96
N TRP A 119 -22.30 1.57 -8.36
CA TRP A 119 -22.08 0.45 -7.44
C TRP A 119 -20.91 0.72 -6.47
N GLU A 120 -19.95 1.57 -6.83
CA GLU A 120 -18.80 1.95 -6.00
C GLU A 120 -19.21 2.55 -4.65
N THR A 121 -20.37 3.23 -4.61
CA THR A 121 -20.90 3.88 -3.41
C THR A 121 -21.98 3.07 -2.71
N CYS A 122 -22.40 1.95 -3.32
CA CYS A 122 -23.46 1.10 -2.80
C CYS A 122 -22.97 0.33 -1.57
N LYS A 123 -23.73 0.39 -0.48
CA LYS A 123 -23.38 -0.29 0.79
C LYS A 123 -24.29 -1.45 1.14
N MET A 124 -25.37 -1.67 0.40
CA MET A 124 -26.24 -2.82 0.61
C MET A 124 -27.00 -3.17 -0.67
N GLY A 125 -27.44 -4.41 -0.80
CA GLY A 125 -28.26 -4.84 -1.92
C GLY A 125 -28.56 -6.33 -1.92
N TRP A 126 -29.36 -6.75 -2.89
CA TRP A 126 -29.74 -8.16 -3.09
C TRP A 126 -28.98 -8.77 -4.26
N LEU A 127 -28.49 -10.00 -4.07
CA LEU A 127 -27.97 -10.85 -5.13
C LEU A 127 -28.92 -12.03 -5.37
N ARG A 128 -29.10 -12.43 -6.64
CA ARG A 128 -29.93 -13.58 -7.02
C ARG A 128 -29.20 -14.54 -7.93
N LYS A 129 -29.36 -15.83 -7.65
CA LYS A 129 -28.91 -16.95 -8.47
C LYS A 129 -29.98 -18.02 -8.59
N THR A 130 -30.14 -18.57 -9.78
CA THR A 130 -30.85 -19.84 -9.99
C THR A 130 -29.84 -20.94 -10.27
N PHE A 131 -30.06 -22.11 -9.68
CA PHE A 131 -29.20 -23.28 -9.88
C PHE A 131 -30.01 -24.57 -9.81
N THR A 132 -29.59 -25.58 -10.55
CA THR A 132 -30.25 -26.90 -10.59
C THR A 132 -29.48 -27.88 -9.72
N LEU A 133 -30.20 -28.59 -8.84
CA LEU A 133 -29.60 -29.64 -8.03
C LEU A 133 -29.74 -31.01 -8.71
N PRO A 134 -28.72 -31.90 -8.67
CA PRO A 134 -28.83 -33.25 -9.20
C PRO A 134 -29.92 -34.05 -8.49
N ALA A 135 -30.72 -34.81 -9.24
CA ALA A 135 -31.78 -35.65 -8.66
C ALA A 135 -31.23 -36.71 -7.67
N GLY A 136 -29.99 -37.16 -7.88
CA GLY A 136 -29.31 -38.13 -7.01
C GLY A 136 -28.95 -37.61 -5.61
N TRP A 137 -29.19 -36.33 -5.32
CA TRP A 137 -28.96 -35.74 -4.00
C TRP A 137 -30.13 -35.92 -3.02
N HIS A 138 -31.24 -36.56 -3.43
CA HIS A 138 -32.32 -36.89 -2.51
C HIS A 138 -31.82 -37.70 -1.30
N GLY A 139 -32.25 -37.29 -0.09
CA GLY A 139 -31.88 -37.94 1.17
C GLY A 139 -30.46 -37.63 1.65
N ARG A 140 -29.70 -36.78 0.95
CA ARG A 140 -28.41 -36.25 1.41
C ARG A 140 -28.63 -34.99 2.25
N ARG A 141 -27.62 -34.64 3.05
CA ARG A 141 -27.53 -33.33 3.70
C ARG A 141 -27.00 -32.33 2.67
N ILE A 142 -27.72 -31.23 2.46
CA ILE A 142 -27.39 -30.22 1.44
C ILE A 142 -27.04 -28.92 2.14
N LEU A 143 -25.80 -28.47 1.97
CA LEU A 143 -25.26 -27.26 2.58
C LEU A 143 -24.98 -26.21 1.51
N LEU A 144 -25.36 -24.97 1.77
CA LEU A 144 -24.85 -23.82 1.03
C LEU A 144 -23.60 -23.31 1.76
N HIS A 145 -22.48 -23.29 1.04
CA HIS A 145 -21.17 -22.90 1.54
C HIS A 145 -20.74 -21.59 0.91
N PHE A 146 -20.43 -20.60 1.76
CA PHE A 146 -19.79 -19.37 1.34
C PHE A 146 -18.36 -19.37 1.86
N GLU A 147 -17.37 -19.18 0.99
CA GLU A 147 -15.98 -18.99 1.42
C GLU A 147 -15.82 -17.67 2.17
N ALA A 148 -16.48 -16.59 1.71
CA ALA A 148 -16.56 -15.32 2.44
C ALA A 148 -17.62 -14.36 1.87
N VAL A 149 -18.34 -13.68 2.77
CA VAL A 149 -19.22 -12.55 2.45
C VAL A 149 -18.81 -11.36 3.32
N ALA A 150 -18.59 -10.18 2.71
CA ALA A 150 -18.14 -8.98 3.41
C ALA A 150 -19.31 -8.17 3.98
N GLY A 151 -19.76 -8.54 5.18
CA GLY A 151 -20.78 -7.83 5.94
C GLY A 151 -21.82 -8.75 6.58
N ASP A 152 -22.99 -8.17 6.80
CA ASP A 152 -24.19 -8.86 7.24
C ASP A 152 -24.90 -9.46 6.03
N ALA A 153 -25.11 -10.78 6.06
CA ALA A 153 -25.73 -11.55 5.00
C ALA A 153 -27.02 -12.22 5.49
N GLU A 154 -28.11 -12.01 4.78
CA GLU A 154 -29.36 -12.75 4.91
C GLU A 154 -29.52 -13.69 3.71
N VAL A 155 -29.83 -14.96 3.97
CA VAL A 155 -29.90 -15.99 2.93
C VAL A 155 -31.30 -16.57 2.83
N ILE A 156 -31.87 -16.52 1.64
CA ILE A 156 -33.21 -17.02 1.31
C ILE A 156 -33.09 -18.04 0.18
N VAL A 157 -33.67 -19.22 0.36
CA VAL A 157 -33.74 -20.27 -0.66
C VAL A 157 -35.19 -20.62 -0.92
N ASN A 158 -35.60 -20.61 -2.19
CA ASN A 158 -36.97 -20.93 -2.61
C ASN A 158 -38.05 -20.15 -1.83
N GLY A 159 -37.80 -18.87 -1.55
CA GLY A 159 -38.71 -17.99 -0.81
C GLY A 159 -38.72 -18.14 0.71
N LYS A 160 -37.84 -18.98 1.29
CA LYS A 160 -37.72 -19.16 2.75
C LYS A 160 -36.34 -18.71 3.24
N THR A 161 -36.31 -17.84 4.27
CA THR A 161 -35.07 -17.49 4.97
C THR A 161 -34.50 -18.73 5.65
N VAL A 162 -33.26 -19.08 5.31
CA VAL A 162 -32.56 -20.29 5.77
C VAL A 162 -31.45 -19.99 6.77
N GLY A 163 -30.95 -18.75 6.81
CA GLY A 163 -29.94 -18.35 7.78
C GLY A 163 -29.41 -16.94 7.54
N SER A 164 -28.52 -16.51 8.42
CA SER A 164 -27.77 -15.27 8.30
C SER A 164 -26.34 -15.44 8.81
N HIS A 165 -25.45 -14.53 8.41
CA HIS A 165 -24.07 -14.49 8.84
C HIS A 165 -23.60 -13.05 8.97
N PHE A 166 -22.77 -12.76 9.97
CA PHE A 166 -22.05 -11.50 10.07
C PHE A 166 -20.55 -11.81 10.16
N GLY A 167 -19.80 -11.30 9.19
CA GLY A 167 -18.37 -11.55 9.10
C GLY A 167 -17.78 -10.92 7.84
N ILE A 168 -16.49 -11.14 7.60
CA ILE A 168 -15.81 -10.64 6.41
C ILE A 168 -14.95 -11.70 5.73
N PHE A 169 -14.23 -12.54 6.49
CA PHE A 169 -13.12 -13.34 5.94
C PHE A 169 -13.30 -14.86 6.00
N LEU A 170 -14.08 -15.35 6.96
CA LEU A 170 -14.12 -16.77 7.29
C LEU A 170 -15.35 -17.44 6.65
N PRO A 171 -15.20 -18.71 6.25
CA PRO A 171 -16.28 -19.44 5.61
C PRO A 171 -17.40 -19.79 6.58
N PHE A 172 -18.61 -19.97 6.05
CA PHE A 172 -19.75 -20.48 6.80
C PHE A 172 -20.66 -21.35 5.93
N ASP A 173 -21.31 -22.31 6.59
CA ASP A 173 -22.27 -23.23 5.98
C ASP A 173 -23.69 -22.95 6.49
N ILE A 174 -24.68 -23.03 5.61
CA ILE A 174 -26.10 -23.01 5.94
C ILE A 174 -26.74 -24.30 5.44
N ASP A 175 -27.41 -25.03 6.34
CA ASP A 175 -28.15 -26.24 5.97
C ASP A 175 -29.45 -25.88 5.24
N ILE A 176 -29.56 -26.29 3.98
CA ILE A 176 -30.72 -26.05 3.12
C ILE A 176 -31.49 -27.34 2.82
N THR A 177 -31.16 -28.46 3.47
CA THR A 177 -31.72 -29.80 3.19
C THR A 177 -33.25 -29.79 3.18
N GLY A 178 -33.87 -29.09 4.14
CA GLY A 178 -35.34 -29.04 4.27
C GLY A 178 -36.07 -28.16 3.27
N VAL A 179 -35.36 -27.37 2.44
CA VAL A 179 -35.96 -26.45 1.46
C VAL A 179 -35.45 -26.65 0.04
N ALA A 180 -34.30 -27.31 -0.10
CA ALA A 180 -33.70 -27.66 -1.37
C ALA A 180 -34.59 -28.65 -2.13
N ARG A 181 -34.63 -28.50 -3.45
CA ARG A 181 -35.41 -29.34 -4.35
C ARG A 181 -34.46 -30.06 -5.31
N PRO A 182 -33.92 -31.24 -4.95
CA PRO A 182 -33.09 -32.05 -5.85
C PRO A 182 -33.86 -32.42 -7.14
N GLY A 183 -33.17 -32.42 -8.27
CA GLY A 183 -33.74 -32.66 -9.59
C GLY A 183 -34.52 -31.47 -10.18
N MET A 184 -34.56 -30.34 -9.48
CA MET A 184 -35.29 -29.13 -9.88
C MET A 184 -34.40 -27.89 -9.77
N ASP A 185 -34.90 -26.79 -10.34
CA ASP A 185 -34.31 -25.46 -10.14
C ASP A 185 -34.62 -24.94 -8.73
N ASN A 186 -33.62 -24.30 -8.16
CA ASN A 186 -33.65 -23.65 -6.86
C ASN A 186 -33.27 -22.18 -7.05
N GLU A 187 -33.97 -21.29 -6.34
CA GLU A 187 -33.63 -19.87 -6.29
C GLU A 187 -32.91 -19.57 -4.98
N LEU A 188 -31.78 -18.89 -5.09
CA LEU A 188 -31.00 -18.34 -3.99
C LEU A 188 -31.02 -16.81 -4.08
N LEU A 189 -31.41 -16.18 -2.98
CA LEU A 189 -31.34 -14.75 -2.74
C LEU A 189 -30.41 -14.49 -1.55
N VAL A 190 -29.49 -13.55 -1.71
CA VAL A 190 -28.56 -13.14 -0.65
C VAL A 190 -28.64 -11.62 -0.50
N GLY A 191 -29.18 -11.16 0.63
CA GLY A 191 -29.22 -9.75 0.99
C GLY A 191 -27.97 -9.42 1.76
N VAL A 192 -27.17 -8.46 1.30
CA VAL A 192 -25.91 -8.09 1.95
C VAL A 192 -25.94 -6.63 2.36
N ARG A 193 -25.55 -6.35 3.60
CA ARG A 193 -25.28 -5.01 4.14
C ARG A 193 -23.81 -4.92 4.54
N LYS A 194 -23.08 -3.96 3.99
CA LYS A 194 -21.65 -3.74 4.28
C LYS A 194 -21.43 -3.58 5.78
N ALA A 195 -20.38 -4.23 6.32
CA ALA A 195 -20.07 -4.22 7.75
C ALA A 195 -19.99 -2.82 8.36
N SER A 196 -19.49 -1.82 7.62
CA SER A 196 -19.35 -0.43 8.11
C SER A 196 -20.67 0.26 8.45
N LEU A 197 -21.81 -0.25 7.93
CA LEU A 197 -23.14 0.22 8.32
C LEU A 197 -23.46 -0.08 9.80
N PHE A 198 -22.72 -1.00 10.43
CA PHE A 198 -22.86 -1.40 11.83
C PHE A 198 -21.83 -0.74 12.74
N ASP A 199 -21.01 0.18 12.23
CA ASP A 199 -20.09 0.96 13.05
C ASP A 199 -20.86 1.73 14.15
N ARG A 200 -20.26 1.82 15.33
CA ARG A 200 -20.75 2.56 16.49
C ARG A 200 -19.66 3.50 16.97
N ARG A 201 -19.65 4.73 16.47
CA ARG A 201 -18.58 5.69 16.78
C ARG A 201 -18.56 6.03 18.27
N GLY A 202 -17.37 5.97 18.85
CA GLY A 202 -17.10 6.37 20.22
C GLY A 202 -15.70 6.99 20.37
N PRO A 203 -15.32 7.36 21.59
CA PRO A 203 -14.00 7.94 21.87
C PRO A 203 -12.85 6.96 21.60
N TYR A 204 -13.10 5.65 21.66
CA TYR A 204 -12.10 4.60 21.54
C TYR A 204 -12.42 3.63 20.39
N GLY A 205 -12.70 4.21 19.22
CA GLY A 205 -12.94 3.47 17.98
C GLY A 205 -14.41 3.41 17.57
N ARG A 206 -14.71 2.52 16.61
CA ARG A 206 -16.02 2.43 15.95
C ARG A 206 -16.49 1.02 15.62
N ARG A 207 -15.60 0.06 15.39
CA ARG A 207 -15.95 -1.29 14.93
C ARG A 207 -16.08 -2.28 16.08
N THR A 208 -17.20 -2.99 16.17
CA THR A 208 -17.39 -4.10 17.11
C THR A 208 -17.11 -5.47 16.49
N TYR A 209 -16.37 -5.51 15.37
CA TYR A 209 -16.11 -6.69 14.56
C TYR A 209 -14.71 -6.65 13.93
N GLN A 210 -14.20 -7.81 13.51
CA GLN A 210 -12.88 -7.94 12.88
C GLN A 210 -12.93 -7.59 11.39
N ALA A 211 -12.30 -6.48 11.03
CA ALA A 211 -12.24 -5.98 9.65
C ALA A 211 -10.86 -6.05 9.02
N GLY A 212 -9.84 -6.42 9.81
CA GLY A 212 -8.46 -6.50 9.36
C GLY A 212 -7.93 -5.17 8.84
N SER A 213 -6.95 -5.28 7.95
CA SER A 213 -6.28 -4.18 7.28
C SER A 213 -7.18 -3.56 6.18
N PHE A 214 -6.57 -3.09 5.10
CA PHE A 214 -7.20 -2.33 4.02
C PHE A 214 -8.36 -3.04 3.32
N TRP A 215 -8.25 -4.34 3.03
CA TRP A 215 -9.20 -5.05 2.17
C TRP A 215 -10.57 -5.17 2.82
N GLY A 216 -10.65 -5.80 4.01
CA GLY A 216 -11.92 -6.06 4.69
C GLY A 216 -12.71 -4.80 5.06
N GLN A 217 -12.02 -3.67 5.28
CA GLN A 217 -12.68 -2.38 5.51
C GLN A 217 -13.27 -1.75 4.24
N HIS A 218 -12.72 -2.09 3.07
CA HIS A 218 -13.09 -1.46 1.81
C HIS A 218 -14.21 -2.21 1.09
N ILE A 219 -14.11 -3.53 0.98
CA ILE A 219 -14.98 -4.34 0.12
C ILE A 219 -16.40 -4.49 0.66
N ALA A 220 -17.32 -4.88 -0.24
CA ALA A 220 -18.69 -5.25 0.10
C ALA A 220 -19.22 -6.33 -0.86
N GLY A 221 -19.95 -7.30 -0.31
CA GLY A 221 -20.56 -8.40 -1.07
C GLY A 221 -19.85 -9.74 -0.95
N ILE A 222 -20.27 -10.68 -1.80
CA ILE A 222 -19.72 -12.04 -1.88
C ILE A 222 -18.39 -11.95 -2.64
N TRP A 223 -17.27 -12.04 -1.91
CA TRP A 223 -15.95 -11.79 -2.49
C TRP A 223 -15.07 -13.04 -2.59
N GLN A 224 -15.52 -14.18 -2.08
CA GLN A 224 -14.93 -15.50 -2.35
C GLN A 224 -16.02 -16.48 -2.79
N ASP A 225 -15.58 -17.64 -3.26
CA ASP A 225 -16.37 -18.64 -3.96
C ASP A 225 -17.62 -19.10 -3.17
N VAL A 226 -18.66 -19.50 -3.90
CA VAL A 226 -19.89 -20.07 -3.35
C VAL A 226 -20.09 -21.48 -3.90
N PHE A 227 -20.44 -22.42 -3.02
CA PHE A 227 -20.72 -23.80 -3.40
C PHE A 227 -22.03 -24.29 -2.77
N VAL A 228 -22.68 -25.25 -3.43
CA VAL A 228 -23.60 -26.16 -2.75
C VAL A 228 -22.90 -27.50 -2.57
N LYS A 229 -22.89 -28.03 -1.35
CA LYS A 229 -22.26 -29.30 -0.99
C LYS A 229 -23.34 -30.31 -0.63
N ALA A 230 -23.21 -31.54 -1.12
CA ALA A 230 -24.01 -32.68 -0.68
C ALA A 230 -23.14 -33.64 0.12
N LEU A 231 -23.55 -33.86 1.37
CA LEU A 231 -22.89 -34.76 2.31
C LEU A 231 -23.79 -35.95 2.62
N PRO A 232 -23.21 -37.13 2.93
CA PRO A 232 -23.94 -38.22 3.54
C PRO A 232 -24.59 -37.78 4.87
N VAL A 233 -25.66 -38.45 5.30
CA VAL A 233 -26.33 -38.18 6.59
C VAL A 233 -25.41 -38.48 7.78
N THR A 234 -24.58 -39.52 7.63
CA THR A 234 -23.54 -39.86 8.59
C THR A 234 -22.19 -39.69 7.92
N HIS A 235 -21.38 -38.77 8.44
CA HIS A 235 -20.18 -38.31 7.75
C HIS A 235 -19.10 -37.82 8.71
N VAL A 236 -17.87 -37.69 8.19
CA VAL A 236 -16.75 -37.04 8.87
C VAL A 236 -16.88 -35.53 8.71
N GLU A 237 -17.16 -34.83 9.80
CA GLU A 237 -17.30 -33.37 9.82
C GLU A 237 -15.92 -32.71 9.77
N ASP A 238 -15.02 -33.11 10.67
CA ASP A 238 -13.72 -32.49 10.88
C ASP A 238 -12.63 -33.55 11.08
N VAL A 239 -11.42 -33.25 10.62
CA VAL A 239 -10.21 -34.07 10.79
C VAL A 239 -9.07 -33.13 11.09
N PHE A 240 -8.43 -33.31 12.24
CA PHE A 240 -7.22 -32.57 12.61
C PHE A 240 -6.04 -33.53 12.74
N VAL A 241 -5.12 -33.46 11.79
CA VAL A 241 -3.90 -34.28 11.76
C VAL A 241 -2.82 -33.62 12.61
N GLN A 242 -2.23 -34.38 13.54
CA GLN A 242 -1.23 -33.91 14.49
C GLN A 242 0.07 -34.72 14.36
N PRO A 243 1.03 -34.26 13.53
CA PRO A 243 2.34 -34.88 13.45
C PRO A 243 3.15 -34.68 14.74
N ARG A 244 3.48 -35.77 15.45
CA ARG A 244 4.39 -35.78 16.61
C ARG A 244 5.72 -36.42 16.20
N VAL A 245 6.57 -35.63 15.54
CA VAL A 245 7.85 -36.09 14.98
C VAL A 245 8.79 -36.57 16.08
N ASP A 246 8.85 -35.88 17.21
CA ASP A 246 9.70 -36.25 18.35
C ASP A 246 9.29 -37.59 19.00
N ALA A 247 8.00 -37.92 18.95
CA ALA A 247 7.40 -39.13 19.47
C ALA A 247 7.22 -40.24 18.41
N ASP A 248 7.68 -40.03 17.16
CA ASP A 248 7.46 -40.94 16.01
C ASP A 248 5.99 -41.34 15.82
N THR A 249 5.04 -40.45 16.14
CA THR A 249 3.61 -40.78 16.16
C THR A 249 2.80 -39.81 15.30
N LEU A 250 2.00 -40.35 14.39
CA LEU A 250 0.97 -39.60 13.66
C LEU A 250 -0.36 -39.78 14.39
N GLU A 251 -0.89 -38.69 14.95
CA GLU A 251 -2.22 -38.66 15.55
C GLU A 251 -3.21 -37.94 14.64
N ALA A 252 -4.48 -38.30 14.71
CA ALA A 252 -5.55 -37.54 14.08
C ALA A 252 -6.80 -37.54 14.95
N VAL A 253 -7.38 -36.36 15.17
CA VAL A 253 -8.67 -36.21 15.86
C VAL A 253 -9.76 -36.04 14.81
N LEU A 254 -10.79 -36.89 14.86
CA LEU A 254 -11.91 -36.87 13.92
C LEU A 254 -13.19 -36.54 14.67
N THR A 255 -14.05 -35.76 14.04
CA THR A 255 -15.42 -35.54 14.49
C THR A 255 -16.36 -36.22 13.51
N LEU A 256 -17.07 -37.25 13.96
CA LEU A 256 -18.15 -37.91 13.21
C LEU A 256 -19.48 -37.28 13.60
N VAL A 257 -20.33 -37.03 12.61
CA VAL A 257 -21.70 -36.53 12.81
C VAL A 257 -22.68 -37.53 12.24
N ASN A 258 -23.79 -37.72 12.94
CA ASN A 258 -24.94 -38.47 12.45
C ASN A 258 -26.18 -37.57 12.51
N ALA A 259 -26.64 -37.10 11.36
CA ALA A 259 -27.84 -36.28 11.26
C ALA A 259 -29.15 -37.10 11.17
N GLY A 260 -29.06 -38.43 11.16
CA GLY A 260 -30.20 -39.33 11.01
C GLY A 260 -30.97 -39.56 12.31
N ASP A 261 -32.16 -40.13 12.18
CA ASP A 261 -33.09 -40.39 13.29
C ASP A 261 -32.75 -41.63 14.11
N GLN A 262 -31.75 -42.41 13.69
CA GLN A 262 -31.31 -43.64 14.35
C GLN A 262 -29.82 -43.56 14.66
N GLU A 263 -29.41 -44.31 15.68
CA GLU A 263 -28.00 -44.56 15.97
C GLU A 263 -27.28 -45.16 14.76
N ALA A 264 -26.03 -44.74 14.54
CA ALA A 264 -25.19 -45.23 13.46
C ALA A 264 -24.00 -46.04 14.01
N ASP A 265 -24.00 -47.34 13.70
CA ASP A 265 -22.85 -48.22 13.89
C ASP A 265 -21.89 -48.11 12.71
N LEU A 266 -20.68 -47.62 12.98
CA LEU A 266 -19.68 -47.29 11.97
C LEU A 266 -18.38 -48.06 12.20
N SER A 267 -17.75 -48.45 11.11
CA SER A 267 -16.37 -48.92 11.03
C SER A 267 -15.57 -47.98 10.15
N LEU A 268 -14.34 -47.67 10.54
CA LEU A 268 -13.49 -46.69 9.87
C LEU A 268 -12.18 -47.35 9.44
N GLU A 269 -11.75 -47.06 8.22
CA GLU A 269 -10.43 -47.39 7.70
C GLU A 269 -9.66 -46.11 7.38
N ALA A 270 -8.41 -46.03 7.84
CA ALA A 270 -7.57 -44.86 7.68
C ALA A 270 -6.26 -45.21 6.96
N THR A 271 -5.99 -44.50 5.86
CA THR A 271 -4.83 -44.74 5.00
C THR A 271 -4.08 -43.44 4.74
N VAL A 272 -2.75 -43.52 4.75
CA VAL A 272 -1.88 -42.40 4.37
C VAL A 272 -1.25 -42.69 3.02
N SER A 273 -1.33 -41.72 2.12
CA SER A 273 -0.74 -41.79 0.78
C SER A 273 0.04 -40.51 0.47
N PRO A 274 1.06 -40.56 -0.41
CA PRO A 274 1.66 -39.35 -0.96
C PRO A 274 0.59 -38.49 -1.68
N TRP A 275 0.68 -37.17 -1.56
CA TRP A 275 -0.27 -36.23 -2.17
C TRP A 275 -0.40 -36.41 -3.71
N GLU A 276 0.72 -36.59 -4.40
CA GLU A 276 0.78 -36.75 -5.86
C GLU A 276 0.42 -38.16 -6.35
N ALA A 277 0.24 -39.12 -5.44
CA ALA A 277 -0.03 -40.53 -5.74
C ALA A 277 -1.10 -41.09 -4.79
N SER A 278 -2.26 -40.41 -4.74
CA SER A 278 -3.39 -40.80 -3.89
C SER A 278 -3.83 -42.24 -4.20
N GLY A 279 -3.75 -43.14 -3.21
CA GLY A 279 -4.08 -44.56 -3.36
C GLY A 279 -2.90 -45.51 -3.14
N GLU A 280 -1.66 -45.03 -3.19
CA GLU A 280 -0.50 -45.81 -2.75
C GLU A 280 -0.33 -45.72 -1.22
N ASN A 281 -0.30 -46.86 -0.55
CA ASN A 281 -0.30 -46.92 0.91
C ASN A 281 1.11 -46.70 1.48
N ALA A 282 1.38 -45.51 2.00
CA ALA A 282 2.62 -45.18 2.69
C ALA A 282 2.57 -45.58 4.18
N LEU A 283 1.40 -45.45 4.82
CA LEU A 283 1.17 -45.88 6.20
C LEU A 283 -0.30 -46.31 6.37
N SER A 284 -0.50 -47.51 6.92
CA SER A 284 -1.83 -47.98 7.32
C SER A 284 -2.04 -47.74 8.80
N ILE A 285 -3.20 -47.19 9.16
CA ILE A 285 -3.63 -47.00 10.53
C ILE A 285 -4.68 -48.07 10.84
N PRO A 286 -4.64 -48.75 12.00
CA PRO A 286 -5.63 -49.76 12.36
C PRO A 286 -7.06 -49.24 12.21
N GLY A 287 -8.00 -50.12 11.84
CA GLY A 287 -9.41 -49.75 11.75
C GLY A 287 -10.03 -49.57 13.14
N PHE A 288 -11.07 -48.72 13.22
CA PHE A 288 -11.78 -48.43 14.47
C PHE A 288 -13.28 -48.57 14.27
N THR A 289 -14.00 -48.83 15.36
CA THR A 289 -15.47 -48.86 15.37
C THR A 289 -16.01 -47.75 16.26
N ALA A 290 -17.11 -47.13 15.84
CA ALA A 290 -17.76 -46.10 16.60
C ALA A 290 -19.27 -46.15 16.44
N VAL A 291 -19.96 -46.01 17.57
CA VAL A 291 -21.40 -45.77 17.64
C VAL A 291 -21.63 -44.27 17.79
N VAL A 292 -22.39 -43.67 16.87
CA VAL A 292 -22.75 -42.24 16.89
C VAL A 292 -24.26 -42.09 17.11
N PRO A 293 -24.71 -41.41 18.18
CA PRO A 293 -26.13 -41.24 18.47
C PRO A 293 -26.89 -40.56 17.32
N ALA A 294 -28.20 -40.79 17.25
CA ALA A 294 -29.09 -40.03 16.38
C ALA A 294 -28.97 -38.53 16.68
N HIS A 295 -28.87 -37.70 15.64
CA HIS A 295 -28.64 -36.25 15.74
C HIS A 295 -27.45 -35.86 16.65
N GLY A 296 -26.44 -36.73 16.75
CA GLY A 296 -25.30 -36.58 17.63
C GLY A 296 -23.98 -36.49 16.90
N GLU A 297 -22.94 -36.15 17.66
CA GLU A 297 -21.55 -36.19 17.21
C GLU A 297 -20.69 -37.08 18.12
N LYS A 298 -19.55 -37.54 17.61
CA LYS A 298 -18.55 -38.28 18.38
C LYS A 298 -17.14 -37.94 17.91
N LYS A 299 -16.26 -37.67 18.87
CA LYS A 299 -14.82 -37.48 18.62
C LYS A 299 -14.06 -38.79 18.77
N ILE A 300 -13.14 -39.05 17.84
CA ILE A 300 -12.27 -40.23 17.81
C ILE A 300 -10.83 -39.76 17.64
N VAL A 301 -9.90 -40.45 18.30
CA VAL A 301 -8.46 -40.24 18.13
C VAL A 301 -7.86 -41.47 17.46
N LEU A 302 -7.23 -41.27 16.31
CA LEU A 302 -6.40 -42.26 15.63
C LEU A 302 -4.94 -42.02 15.99
N SER A 303 -4.16 -43.08 16.08
CA SER A 303 -2.71 -42.99 16.34
C SER A 303 -1.97 -44.14 15.68
N ALA A 304 -0.84 -43.84 15.04
CA ALA A 304 0.05 -44.83 14.44
C ALA A 304 1.52 -44.38 14.49
N ALA A 305 2.43 -45.33 14.69
CA ALA A 305 3.86 -45.07 14.61
C ALA A 305 4.32 -44.92 13.14
N VAL A 306 5.12 -43.91 12.84
CA VAL A 306 5.56 -43.60 11.47
C VAL A 306 6.76 -44.45 11.05
N ARG A 307 7.72 -44.71 11.95
CA ARG A 307 8.87 -45.59 11.72
C ARG A 307 9.65 -45.28 10.45
N GLY A 308 9.83 -43.99 10.17
CA GLY A 308 10.56 -43.49 9.00
C GLY A 308 9.86 -43.70 7.65
N ARG A 309 8.59 -44.11 7.60
CA ARG A 309 7.84 -44.30 6.36
C ARG A 309 7.40 -42.99 5.69
N LEU A 310 7.33 -41.90 6.46
CA LEU A 310 7.00 -40.57 5.95
C LEU A 310 8.26 -39.69 5.99
N ALA A 311 8.63 -39.17 4.82
CA ALA A 311 9.63 -38.12 4.70
C ALA A 311 9.13 -36.79 5.29
N TYR A 312 10.03 -36.02 5.89
CA TYR A 312 9.69 -34.74 6.49
C TYR A 312 9.20 -33.71 5.47
N TRP A 313 8.26 -32.87 5.90
CA TRP A 313 8.00 -31.59 5.25
C TRP A 313 8.97 -30.53 5.80
N SER A 314 9.56 -29.74 4.91
CA SER A 314 10.37 -28.55 5.21
C SER A 314 10.41 -27.61 4.00
N PRO A 315 10.87 -26.35 4.15
CA PRO A 315 11.03 -25.44 3.01
C PRO A 315 11.88 -25.98 1.84
N ASP A 316 12.90 -26.77 2.14
CA ASP A 316 13.79 -27.35 1.11
C ASP A 316 13.26 -28.68 0.55
N SER A 317 12.29 -29.32 1.22
CA SER A 317 11.71 -30.60 0.85
C SER A 317 10.22 -30.64 1.27
N PRO A 318 9.32 -29.97 0.54
CA PRO A 318 7.90 -29.85 0.90
C PRO A 318 7.11 -31.14 0.61
N ARG A 319 7.41 -32.23 1.31
CA ARG A 319 6.75 -33.53 1.13
C ARG A 319 5.35 -33.52 1.75
N LEU A 320 4.33 -33.75 0.92
CA LEU A 320 2.92 -33.74 1.30
C LEU A 320 2.29 -35.13 1.22
N TYR A 321 1.34 -35.38 2.12
CA TYR A 321 0.57 -36.62 2.22
C TYR A 321 -0.91 -36.32 2.36
N THR A 322 -1.74 -37.33 2.14
CA THR A 322 -3.18 -37.31 2.43
C THR A 322 -3.48 -38.36 3.48
N LEU A 323 -4.26 -38.00 4.51
CA LEU A 323 -4.96 -38.95 5.37
C LEU A 323 -6.35 -39.18 4.79
N GLY A 324 -6.57 -40.35 4.19
CA GLY A 324 -7.87 -40.79 3.69
C GLY A 324 -8.62 -41.59 4.75
N ILE A 325 -9.83 -41.15 5.08
CA ILE A 325 -10.76 -41.80 6.00
C ILE A 325 -11.93 -42.35 5.21
N GLU A 326 -12.13 -43.65 5.27
CA GLU A 326 -13.31 -44.31 4.73
C GLU A 326 -14.21 -44.76 5.89
N VAL A 327 -15.46 -44.32 5.88
CA VAL A 327 -16.47 -44.69 6.87
C VAL A 327 -17.42 -45.70 6.26
N ARG A 328 -17.65 -46.79 6.97
CA ARG A 328 -18.54 -47.88 6.57
C ARG A 328 -19.63 -48.12 7.59
N SER A 329 -20.86 -48.32 7.13
CA SER A 329 -21.96 -48.82 7.94
C SER A 329 -22.41 -50.17 7.40
N ASN A 330 -22.56 -51.17 8.27
CA ASN A 330 -22.92 -52.55 7.88
C ASN A 330 -22.02 -53.11 6.75
N GLY A 331 -20.71 -52.80 6.82
CA GLY A 331 -19.70 -53.21 5.83
C GLY A 331 -19.71 -52.44 4.50
N ARG A 332 -20.66 -51.52 4.28
CA ARG A 332 -20.76 -50.71 3.06
C ARG A 332 -20.18 -49.31 3.29
N PRO A 333 -19.38 -48.76 2.36
CA PRO A 333 -18.89 -47.39 2.49
C PRO A 333 -20.06 -46.40 2.40
N VAL A 334 -20.09 -45.46 3.34
CA VAL A 334 -21.11 -44.40 3.43
C VAL A 334 -20.50 -43.01 3.28
N ASP A 335 -19.22 -42.86 3.58
CA ASP A 335 -18.50 -41.60 3.45
C ASP A 335 -17.00 -41.83 3.21
N LYS A 336 -16.37 -40.87 2.54
CA LYS A 336 -14.92 -40.84 2.33
C LYS A 336 -14.42 -39.40 2.38
N LYS A 337 -13.37 -39.14 3.15
CA LYS A 337 -12.77 -37.81 3.32
C LYS A 337 -11.24 -37.87 3.30
N TYR A 338 -10.60 -36.97 2.58
CA TYR A 338 -9.16 -36.81 2.50
C TYR A 338 -8.74 -35.48 3.11
N THR A 339 -7.72 -35.54 3.97
CA THR A 339 -7.11 -34.35 4.58
C THR A 339 -5.63 -34.30 4.23
N ARG A 340 -5.20 -33.21 3.58
CA ARG A 340 -3.78 -32.97 3.29
C ARG A 340 -3.02 -32.65 4.58
N PHE A 341 -1.80 -33.16 4.70
CA PHE A 341 -0.87 -32.80 5.77
C PHE A 341 0.60 -32.98 5.34
N GLY A 342 1.52 -32.48 6.15
CA GLY A 342 2.96 -32.76 6.03
C GLY A 342 3.50 -33.36 7.34
N TRP A 343 4.41 -34.33 7.25
CA TRP A 343 5.06 -34.91 8.43
C TRP A 343 6.14 -33.94 8.95
N ARG A 344 5.75 -33.02 9.85
CA ARG A 344 6.68 -32.04 10.44
C ARG A 344 6.23 -31.58 11.81
N GLN A 345 7.17 -31.15 12.64
CA GLN A 345 6.88 -30.58 13.96
C GLN A 345 7.62 -29.26 14.15
N VAL A 346 6.92 -28.27 14.69
CA VAL A 346 7.50 -26.99 15.14
C VAL A 346 7.49 -26.97 16.66
N SER A 347 8.62 -26.61 17.27
CA SER A 347 8.73 -26.48 18.72
C SER A 347 9.61 -25.28 19.10
N LEU A 348 9.48 -24.82 20.35
CA LEU A 348 10.38 -23.82 20.94
C LEU A 348 11.35 -24.52 21.91
N GLN A 349 12.62 -24.17 21.85
CA GLN A 349 13.63 -24.60 22.82
C GLN A 349 14.50 -23.40 23.22
N GLY A 350 14.34 -22.93 24.45
CA GLY A 350 14.99 -21.70 24.90
C GLY A 350 14.60 -20.52 24.00
N THR A 351 15.61 -19.88 23.39
CA THR A 351 15.42 -18.76 22.46
C THR A 351 15.29 -19.18 20.99
N GLN A 352 15.24 -20.48 20.69
CA GLN A 352 15.20 -21.01 19.32
C GLN A 352 13.83 -21.53 18.94
N VAL A 353 13.51 -21.42 17.65
CA VAL A 353 12.45 -22.19 16.99
C VAL A 353 13.11 -23.38 16.31
N LEU A 354 12.53 -24.56 16.51
CA LEU A 354 12.97 -25.79 15.87
C LEU A 354 11.94 -26.24 14.83
N LEU A 355 12.40 -26.68 13.68
CA LEU A 355 11.63 -27.45 12.70
C LEU A 355 12.22 -28.86 12.64
N ASN A 356 11.42 -29.87 12.95
CA ASN A 356 11.82 -31.28 12.98
C ASN A 356 13.05 -31.52 13.90
N GLY A 357 13.06 -30.84 15.06
CA GLY A 357 14.14 -30.93 16.06
C GLY A 357 15.41 -30.15 15.72
N LYS A 358 15.43 -29.37 14.63
CA LYS A 358 16.60 -28.57 14.22
C LYS A 358 16.30 -27.08 14.25
N PRO A 359 17.20 -26.22 14.75
CA PRO A 359 16.99 -24.77 14.74
C PRO A 359 16.76 -24.24 13.32
N ILE A 360 15.80 -23.33 13.18
CA ILE A 360 15.50 -22.64 11.93
C ILE A 360 15.43 -21.13 12.15
N VAL A 361 15.98 -20.38 11.20
CA VAL A 361 15.78 -18.93 11.09
C VAL A 361 14.73 -18.68 10.02
N LEU A 362 13.71 -17.91 10.39
CA LEU A 362 12.58 -17.52 9.56
C LEU A 362 12.93 -16.18 8.90
N ARG A 363 13.19 -16.21 7.60
CA ARG A 363 13.48 -15.04 6.78
C ARG A 363 12.18 -14.65 6.09
N GLY A 364 11.55 -13.64 6.65
CA GLY A 364 10.19 -13.19 6.41
C GLY A 364 10.06 -12.14 5.31
N ASP A 365 8.93 -12.20 4.60
CA ASP A 365 8.28 -11.05 3.98
C ASP A 365 6.86 -10.91 4.56
N SER A 366 6.23 -9.77 4.32
CA SER A 366 4.82 -9.56 4.60
C SER A 366 4.31 -8.40 3.74
N TRP A 367 3.05 -8.45 3.31
CA TRP A 367 2.44 -7.44 2.45
C TRP A 367 0.94 -7.36 2.73
N HIS A 368 0.31 -6.23 2.39
CA HIS A 368 -1.14 -6.04 2.51
C HIS A 368 -1.91 -6.73 1.37
N PHE A 369 -3.07 -7.32 1.68
CA PHE A 369 -4.03 -7.71 0.65
C PHE A 369 -4.72 -6.44 0.12
N LEU A 370 -4.58 -6.16 -1.17
CA LEU A 370 -4.98 -4.85 -1.72
C LEU A 370 -5.76 -4.94 -3.03
N GLY A 371 -6.04 -6.13 -3.55
CA GLY A 371 -6.94 -6.24 -4.69
C GLY A 371 -6.81 -7.48 -5.53
N ILE A 372 -7.45 -7.42 -6.69
CA ILE A 372 -7.80 -8.57 -7.51
C ILE A 372 -6.60 -9.32 -8.09
N PRO A 373 -5.46 -8.68 -8.43
CA PRO A 373 -4.24 -9.41 -8.73
C PRO A 373 -3.86 -10.45 -7.66
N GLN A 374 -4.17 -10.21 -6.39
CA GLN A 374 -3.86 -11.09 -5.25
C GLN A 374 -4.88 -12.23 -5.08
N MET A 375 -6.05 -12.15 -5.74
CA MET A 375 -7.12 -13.14 -5.63
C MET A 375 -6.92 -14.38 -6.54
N THR A 376 -5.68 -14.80 -6.76
CA THR A 376 -5.36 -15.95 -7.64
C THR A 376 -4.18 -16.77 -7.13
N PRO A 377 -4.23 -18.11 -7.19
CA PRO A 377 -3.10 -18.99 -6.90
C PRO A 377 -1.84 -18.65 -7.73
N ARG A 378 -2.03 -18.12 -8.95
CA ARG A 378 -0.93 -17.66 -9.81
C ARG A 378 -0.11 -16.55 -9.17
N TYR A 379 -0.77 -15.62 -8.47
CA TYR A 379 -0.10 -14.52 -7.78
C TYR A 379 0.65 -15.02 -6.55
N ALA A 380 0.00 -15.83 -5.72
CA ALA A 380 0.64 -16.45 -4.56
C ALA A 380 1.90 -17.24 -4.98
N SER A 381 1.81 -18.02 -6.07
CA SER A 381 2.95 -18.75 -6.63
C SER A 381 4.08 -17.82 -7.08
N ALA A 382 3.78 -16.73 -7.80
CA ALA A 382 4.79 -15.77 -8.23
C ALA A 382 5.43 -15.00 -7.07
N TRP A 383 4.66 -14.66 -6.03
CA TRP A 383 5.18 -14.02 -4.83
C TRP A 383 6.13 -14.96 -4.09
N TYR A 384 5.71 -16.19 -3.81
CA TYR A 384 6.52 -17.17 -3.10
C TYR A 384 7.76 -17.58 -3.89
N GLN A 385 7.68 -17.63 -5.22
CA GLN A 385 8.87 -17.78 -6.07
C GLN A 385 9.84 -16.61 -5.88
N ALA A 386 9.36 -15.37 -5.96
CA ALA A 386 10.20 -14.18 -5.73
C ALA A 386 10.85 -14.18 -4.34
N MET A 387 10.12 -14.63 -3.31
CA MET A 387 10.66 -14.80 -1.96
C MET A 387 11.81 -15.80 -1.93
N ARG A 388 11.65 -16.98 -2.54
CA ARG A 388 12.72 -17.99 -2.61
C ARG A 388 13.93 -17.46 -3.37
N ASP A 389 13.71 -16.73 -4.46
CA ASP A 389 14.77 -16.11 -5.25
C ASP A 389 15.51 -14.99 -4.49
N ALA A 390 14.86 -14.37 -3.50
CA ALA A 390 15.46 -13.45 -2.53
C ALA A 390 16.09 -14.16 -1.31
N GLY A 391 16.04 -15.49 -1.23
CA GLY A 391 16.57 -16.27 -0.11
C GLY A 391 15.70 -16.23 1.16
N LEU A 392 14.42 -15.88 1.02
CA LEU A 392 13.41 -15.93 2.07
C LEU A 392 12.76 -17.32 2.14
N ASN A 393 12.24 -17.68 3.32
CA ASN A 393 11.59 -18.98 3.57
C ASN A 393 10.34 -18.90 4.45
N ALA A 394 9.95 -17.70 4.89
CA ALA A 394 8.77 -17.48 5.70
C ALA A 394 7.98 -16.27 5.21
N VAL A 395 6.67 -16.26 5.41
CA VAL A 395 5.77 -15.14 5.13
C VAL A 395 4.83 -14.93 6.31
N ARG A 396 4.53 -13.68 6.61
CA ARG A 396 3.42 -13.32 7.50
C ARG A 396 2.28 -12.79 6.66
N LEU A 397 1.12 -13.41 6.76
CA LEU A 397 -0.11 -12.95 6.10
C LEU A 397 -0.66 -11.77 6.91
N HIS A 398 -0.36 -10.55 6.46
CA HIS A 398 -0.53 -9.35 7.29
C HIS A 398 -2.00 -9.06 7.61
N ALA A 399 -2.33 -9.09 8.90
CA ALA A 399 -3.48 -8.47 9.55
C ALA A 399 -4.87 -8.83 9.01
N GLU A 400 -4.99 -9.99 8.36
CA GLU A 400 -6.26 -10.57 7.93
C GLU A 400 -6.07 -12.02 7.46
N PRO A 401 -7.12 -12.87 7.54
CA PRO A 401 -7.12 -14.17 6.89
C PRO A 401 -7.10 -14.02 5.36
N TYR A 402 -6.11 -14.62 4.70
CA TYR A 402 -6.06 -14.69 3.25
C TYR A 402 -6.95 -15.82 2.73
N PRO A 403 -7.30 -15.82 1.42
CA PRO A 403 -7.89 -16.99 0.78
C PRO A 403 -7.03 -18.24 0.98
N SER A 404 -7.68 -19.39 1.22
CA SER A 404 -7.03 -20.65 1.60
C SER A 404 -5.98 -21.14 0.59
N PHE A 405 -6.14 -20.81 -0.69
CA PHE A 405 -5.17 -21.17 -1.72
C PHE A 405 -3.76 -20.60 -1.46
N TYR A 406 -3.61 -19.52 -0.67
CA TYR A 406 -2.28 -19.06 -0.27
C TYR A 406 -1.54 -20.13 0.56
N LEU A 407 -2.24 -20.79 1.46
CA LEU A 407 -1.69 -21.87 2.28
C LEU A 407 -1.45 -23.14 1.46
N ASP A 408 -2.31 -23.42 0.47
CA ASP A 408 -2.08 -24.51 -0.50
C ASP A 408 -0.75 -24.33 -1.23
N ILE A 409 -0.54 -23.14 -1.80
CA ILE A 409 0.68 -22.85 -2.56
C ILE A 409 1.90 -22.80 -1.63
N ALA A 410 1.75 -22.35 -0.38
CA ALA A 410 2.83 -22.37 0.61
C ALA A 410 3.23 -23.80 1.02
N ASP A 411 2.25 -24.69 1.18
CA ASP A 411 2.46 -26.11 1.47
C ASP A 411 3.28 -26.78 0.37
N GLU A 412 2.92 -26.51 -0.90
CA GLU A 412 3.54 -27.10 -2.09
C GLU A 412 4.93 -26.52 -2.41
N LEU A 413 5.13 -25.21 -2.25
CA LEU A 413 6.41 -24.55 -2.55
C LEU A 413 7.41 -24.55 -1.38
N GLY A 414 7.00 -24.99 -0.19
CA GLY A 414 7.85 -24.99 0.99
C GLY A 414 8.07 -23.58 1.55
N ILE A 415 6.99 -22.83 1.79
CA ILE A 415 7.04 -21.55 2.50
C ILE A 415 6.41 -21.72 3.89
N LEU A 416 7.09 -21.23 4.92
CA LEU A 416 6.54 -21.21 6.28
C LEU A 416 5.62 -19.99 6.45
N VAL A 417 4.41 -20.21 6.97
CA VAL A 417 3.42 -19.14 7.14
C VAL A 417 3.22 -18.81 8.62
N LEU A 418 3.38 -17.54 8.98
CA LEU A 418 2.81 -16.99 10.21
C LEU A 418 1.41 -16.50 9.84
N ASP A 419 0.41 -17.27 10.23
CA ASP A 419 -0.97 -17.01 9.89
C ASP A 419 -1.59 -16.08 10.93
N GLU A 420 -2.33 -15.06 10.50
CA GLU A 420 -2.73 -13.93 11.34
C GLU A 420 -4.23 -13.64 11.27
N THR A 421 -4.77 -13.22 12.41
CA THR A 421 -6.17 -12.79 12.51
C THR A 421 -6.42 -11.43 11.86
N ALA A 422 -7.69 -11.04 11.78
CA ALA A 422 -8.13 -9.70 11.40
C ALA A 422 -8.25 -8.74 12.61
N ILE A 423 -7.62 -9.09 13.74
CA ILE A 423 -7.58 -8.28 14.97
C ILE A 423 -6.47 -7.24 14.82
N TRP A 424 -6.82 -6.14 14.14
CA TRP A 424 -5.88 -5.09 13.74
C TRP A 424 -6.36 -3.72 14.18
N ALA A 425 -5.46 -2.93 14.80
CA ALA A 425 -5.84 -1.68 15.44
C ALA A 425 -5.19 -0.41 14.89
N SER A 426 -4.25 -0.49 13.94
CA SER A 426 -3.40 0.67 13.59
C SER A 426 -4.15 1.86 12.99
N ASP A 427 -5.38 1.69 12.49
CA ASP A 427 -6.26 2.81 12.10
C ASP A 427 -7.06 3.44 13.26
N GLY A 428 -6.87 2.98 14.50
CA GLY A 428 -7.68 3.37 15.66
C GLY A 428 -9.16 2.97 15.54
N GLY A 429 -9.50 2.06 14.64
CA GLY A 429 -10.87 1.71 14.32
C GLY A 429 -11.57 0.70 15.25
N PRO A 430 -10.89 -0.28 15.85
CA PRO A 430 -11.53 -1.20 16.80
C PRO A 430 -12.16 -0.45 17.99
N LYS A 431 -13.39 -0.82 18.35
CA LYS A 431 -14.10 -0.25 19.48
C LYS A 431 -13.72 -0.96 20.78
N LEU A 432 -12.53 -0.65 21.30
CA LEU A 432 -11.89 -1.39 22.41
C LEU A 432 -12.64 -1.28 23.75
N ASP A 433 -13.54 -0.30 23.90
CA ASP A 433 -14.40 -0.10 25.06
C ASP A 433 -15.76 -0.84 24.96
N ASP A 434 -16.00 -1.63 23.91
CA ASP A 434 -17.23 -2.41 23.74
C ASP A 434 -16.97 -3.93 23.88
N PRO A 435 -17.67 -4.62 24.80
CA PRO A 435 -17.53 -6.07 24.97
C PRO A 435 -17.82 -6.89 23.71
N LEU A 436 -18.66 -6.40 22.78
CA LEU A 436 -18.98 -7.11 21.54
C LEU A 436 -17.75 -7.26 20.65
N TYR A 437 -16.88 -6.25 20.60
CA TYR A 437 -15.62 -6.34 19.86
C TYR A 437 -14.81 -7.53 20.34
N TRP A 438 -14.64 -7.65 21.65
CA TRP A 438 -13.82 -8.71 22.22
C TRP A 438 -14.45 -10.11 22.13
N GLN A 439 -15.78 -10.22 22.20
CA GLN A 439 -16.46 -11.49 21.92
C GLN A 439 -16.20 -11.96 20.50
N ASP A 440 -16.26 -11.05 19.53
CA ASP A 440 -15.98 -11.33 18.12
C ASP A 440 -14.52 -11.77 17.89
N THR A 441 -13.54 -11.18 18.60
CA THR A 441 -12.12 -11.61 18.48
C THR A 441 -11.92 -13.11 18.73
N LYS A 442 -12.67 -13.68 19.69
CA LYS A 442 -12.54 -15.10 20.06
C LYS A 442 -13.12 -16.02 19.01
N ALA A 443 -14.29 -15.67 18.48
CA ALA A 443 -14.92 -16.41 17.40
C ALA A 443 -14.04 -16.35 16.14
N HIS A 444 -13.53 -15.17 15.81
CA HIS A 444 -12.64 -14.96 14.66
C HIS A 444 -11.34 -15.78 14.79
N LEU A 445 -10.64 -15.70 15.92
CA LEU A 445 -9.42 -16.49 16.16
C LEU A 445 -9.70 -17.99 16.08
N SER A 446 -10.78 -18.45 16.71
CA SER A 446 -11.16 -19.87 16.68
C SER A 446 -11.44 -20.35 15.25
N GLY A 447 -12.17 -19.55 14.47
CA GLY A 447 -12.50 -19.88 13.08
C GLY A 447 -11.27 -19.93 12.17
N LEU A 448 -10.32 -19.00 12.31
CA LEU A 448 -9.04 -19.04 11.59
C LEU A 448 -8.28 -20.35 11.88
N ILE A 449 -8.08 -20.68 13.16
CA ILE A 449 -7.32 -21.87 13.55
C ILE A 449 -8.01 -23.15 13.04
N LEU A 450 -9.33 -23.25 13.19
CA LEU A 450 -10.06 -24.43 12.73
C LEU A 450 -9.99 -24.62 11.22
N ARG A 451 -10.02 -23.52 10.45
CA ARG A 451 -9.85 -23.51 9.00
C ARG A 451 -8.46 -24.02 8.60
N ASP A 452 -7.41 -23.51 9.26
CA ASP A 452 -6.05 -23.55 8.69
C ASP A 452 -5.08 -24.54 9.39
N ARG A 453 -5.45 -25.11 10.54
CA ARG A 453 -4.54 -25.95 11.37
C ARG A 453 -3.97 -27.22 10.69
N ASN A 454 -4.52 -27.67 9.57
CA ASN A 454 -3.96 -28.82 8.83
C ASN A 454 -2.84 -28.45 7.85
N HIS A 455 -2.63 -27.17 7.54
CA HIS A 455 -1.59 -26.74 6.60
C HIS A 455 -0.18 -26.87 7.22
N PRO A 456 0.70 -27.76 6.70
CA PRO A 456 2.07 -27.90 7.21
C PRO A 456 2.94 -26.65 7.05
N SER A 457 2.59 -25.74 6.14
CA SER A 457 3.24 -24.43 5.99
C SER A 457 3.05 -23.54 7.22
N VAL A 458 1.86 -23.48 7.80
CA VAL A 458 1.58 -22.64 8.97
C VAL A 458 2.45 -23.08 10.13
N PHE A 459 3.38 -22.27 10.62
CA PHE A 459 4.30 -22.64 11.71
C PHE A 459 3.88 -22.07 13.06
N GLY A 460 3.01 -21.06 13.06
CA GLY A 460 2.57 -20.35 14.23
C GLY A 460 1.33 -19.50 13.95
N TRP A 461 0.76 -18.98 15.03
CA TRP A 461 -0.42 -18.11 15.01
C TRP A 461 -0.04 -16.72 15.52
N SER A 462 -0.32 -15.69 14.73
CA SER A 462 -0.30 -14.30 15.21
C SER A 462 -1.73 -13.88 15.55
N VAL A 463 -1.99 -13.58 16.82
CA VAL A 463 -3.36 -13.38 17.32
C VAL A 463 -3.85 -11.95 17.13
N SER A 464 -2.97 -10.96 17.01
CA SER A 464 -3.33 -9.56 16.79
C SER A 464 -2.17 -8.77 16.19
N ASN A 465 -2.48 -7.55 15.74
CA ASN A 465 -1.49 -6.59 15.29
C ASN A 465 -1.73 -5.18 15.89
N GLU A 466 -0.70 -4.65 16.54
CA GLU A 466 -0.58 -3.27 17.03
C GLU A 466 -1.73 -2.75 17.92
N VAL A 467 -2.39 -3.61 18.69
CA VAL A 467 -3.44 -3.20 19.64
C VAL A 467 -2.85 -2.41 20.81
N MET A 468 -1.77 -2.90 21.43
CA MET A 468 -1.12 -2.24 22.57
C MET A 468 -0.50 -0.87 22.19
N PRO A 469 0.23 -0.72 21.06
CA PRO A 469 0.66 0.59 20.57
C PRO A 469 -0.48 1.59 20.42
N VAL A 470 -1.64 1.18 19.92
CA VAL A 470 -2.82 2.06 19.75
C VAL A 470 -3.39 2.47 21.11
N VAL A 471 -3.56 1.51 22.04
CA VAL A 471 -3.99 1.81 23.41
C VAL A 471 -3.07 2.86 24.04
N LYS A 472 -1.75 2.70 23.94
CA LYS A 472 -0.77 3.59 24.58
C LYS A 472 -0.65 4.94 23.89
N ASN A 473 -0.51 4.95 22.56
CA ASN A 473 -0.04 6.13 21.83
C ASN A 473 -1.18 6.88 21.11
N VAL A 474 -2.27 6.20 20.74
CA VAL A 474 -3.41 6.81 20.04
C VAL A 474 -4.53 7.15 21.02
N PHE A 475 -4.88 6.22 21.91
CA PHE A 475 -5.91 6.44 22.93
C PHE A 475 -5.37 7.00 24.25
N HIS A 476 -4.04 7.20 24.36
CA HIS A 476 -3.36 7.76 25.53
C HIS A 476 -3.61 6.99 26.84
N ASN A 477 -3.66 5.66 26.73
CA ASN A 477 -3.78 4.69 27.81
C ASN A 477 -4.96 4.97 28.79
N PRO A 478 -6.22 4.86 28.32
CA PRO A 478 -7.39 5.01 29.18
C PRO A 478 -7.36 3.99 30.33
N PRO A 479 -7.85 4.36 31.54
CA PRO A 479 -7.83 3.46 32.69
C PRO A 479 -8.45 2.09 32.38
N GLY A 480 -7.73 1.00 32.69
CA GLY A 480 -8.18 -0.38 32.53
C GLY A 480 -8.17 -0.94 31.10
N MET A 481 -7.89 -0.13 30.07
CA MET A 481 -7.90 -0.60 28.68
C MET A 481 -6.72 -1.53 28.38
N ALA A 482 -5.52 -1.18 28.87
CA ALA A 482 -4.36 -2.08 28.78
C ALA A 482 -4.60 -3.39 29.55
N ASP A 483 -5.22 -3.33 30.72
CA ASP A 483 -5.53 -4.54 31.52
C ASP A 483 -6.56 -5.43 30.82
N THR A 484 -7.53 -4.82 30.12
CA THR A 484 -8.50 -5.54 29.29
C THR A 484 -7.78 -6.27 28.16
N LEU A 485 -6.92 -5.58 27.41
CA LEU A 485 -6.12 -6.22 26.36
C LEU A 485 -5.28 -7.38 26.91
N LEU A 486 -4.58 -7.19 28.03
CA LEU A 486 -3.81 -8.25 28.67
C LEU A 486 -4.67 -9.43 29.15
N THR A 487 -5.94 -9.22 29.46
CA THR A 487 -6.88 -10.33 29.76
C THR A 487 -7.13 -11.15 28.49
N TYR A 488 -7.43 -10.48 27.38
CA TYR A 488 -7.67 -11.13 26.09
C TYR A 488 -6.41 -11.78 25.50
N ASP A 489 -5.21 -11.23 25.72
CA ASP A 489 -3.95 -11.91 25.36
C ASP A 489 -3.87 -13.31 25.98
N GLY A 490 -4.31 -13.45 27.24
CA GLY A 490 -4.38 -14.74 27.94
C GLY A 490 -5.46 -15.67 27.37
N GLU A 491 -6.64 -15.13 27.05
CA GLU A 491 -7.73 -15.90 26.43
C GLU A 491 -7.35 -16.38 25.02
N TRP A 492 -6.75 -15.53 24.19
CA TRP A 492 -6.27 -15.88 22.86
C TRP A 492 -5.19 -16.96 22.90
N LEU A 493 -4.22 -16.84 23.83
CA LEU A 493 -3.21 -17.89 24.05
C LEU A 493 -3.85 -19.24 24.41
N ALA A 494 -4.87 -19.22 25.28
CA ALA A 494 -5.58 -20.43 25.68
C ALA A 494 -6.34 -21.07 24.50
N ILE A 495 -7.03 -20.25 23.70
CA ILE A 495 -7.72 -20.69 22.47
C ILE A 495 -6.73 -21.37 21.52
N CYS A 496 -5.60 -20.72 21.24
CA CYS A 496 -4.57 -21.30 20.37
C CYS A 496 -4.11 -22.68 20.86
N ARG A 497 -3.75 -22.79 22.15
CA ARG A 497 -3.29 -24.06 22.73
C ARG A 497 -4.36 -25.16 22.74
N GLN A 498 -5.62 -24.77 22.93
CA GLN A 498 -6.74 -25.71 22.97
C GLN A 498 -7.09 -26.24 21.57
N LEU A 499 -7.14 -25.36 20.57
CA LEU A 499 -7.56 -25.71 19.22
C LEU A 499 -6.42 -26.30 18.38
N ASP A 500 -5.18 -25.90 18.69
CA ASP A 500 -3.97 -26.39 18.01
C ASP A 500 -2.76 -26.51 18.97
N PRO A 501 -2.56 -27.69 19.58
CA PRO A 501 -1.40 -27.98 20.40
C PRO A 501 -0.14 -28.36 19.58
N THR A 502 -0.15 -28.19 18.25
CA THR A 502 0.97 -28.58 17.37
C THR A 502 1.84 -27.39 16.94
N ARG A 503 1.37 -26.16 17.14
CA ARG A 503 2.10 -24.92 16.84
C ARG A 503 2.42 -24.17 18.12
N THR A 504 3.71 -24.15 18.47
CA THR A 504 4.18 -23.52 19.71
C THR A 504 4.47 -22.03 19.57
N TRP A 505 4.64 -21.52 18.35
CA TRP A 505 4.77 -20.09 18.09
C TRP A 505 3.38 -19.45 18.14
N ILE A 506 3.16 -18.63 19.16
CA ILE A 506 1.96 -17.80 19.32
C ILE A 506 2.47 -16.39 19.64
N SER A 507 2.15 -15.43 18.79
CA SER A 507 2.58 -14.03 18.94
C SER A 507 1.39 -13.08 18.84
N ALA A 508 1.62 -11.84 19.27
CA ALA A 508 0.84 -10.66 18.91
C ALA A 508 1.84 -9.66 18.33
N ASP A 509 1.68 -9.34 17.04
CA ASP A 509 2.69 -8.66 16.25
C ASP A 509 2.66 -7.13 16.48
N GLY A 510 3.72 -6.65 17.13
CA GLY A 510 3.84 -5.25 17.56
C GLY A 510 3.47 -5.01 19.03
N GLU A 511 2.94 -6.02 19.73
CA GLU A 511 2.59 -6.01 21.16
C GLU A 511 3.71 -6.51 22.07
N GLU A 512 4.90 -6.75 21.53
CA GLU A 512 6.02 -7.35 22.25
C GLU A 512 5.71 -8.81 22.65
N ASP A 513 5.51 -9.11 23.95
CA ASP A 513 5.08 -10.44 24.41
C ASP A 513 3.85 -10.40 25.34
N GLY A 514 3.05 -9.33 25.28
CA GLY A 514 1.85 -9.21 26.14
C GLY A 514 2.20 -9.19 27.64
N GLN A 515 3.31 -8.54 27.99
CA GLN A 515 3.90 -8.53 29.33
C GLN A 515 4.14 -9.94 29.89
N GLY A 516 4.85 -10.76 29.12
CA GLY A 516 5.24 -12.11 29.52
C GLY A 516 4.27 -13.23 29.14
N ARG A 517 3.06 -12.92 28.63
CA ARG A 517 2.01 -13.91 28.31
C ARG A 517 2.35 -14.77 27.11
N PHE A 518 2.77 -14.15 26.01
CA PHE A 518 3.06 -14.87 24.78
C PHE A 518 4.41 -15.59 24.87
N PRO A 519 4.54 -16.78 24.26
CA PRO A 519 5.80 -17.53 24.24
C PRO A 519 6.88 -16.87 23.37
N VAL A 520 6.51 -15.89 22.53
CA VAL A 520 7.39 -15.22 21.57
C VAL A 520 7.29 -13.71 21.76
N TYR A 521 8.39 -13.00 21.52
CA TYR A 521 8.46 -11.55 21.57
C TYR A 521 8.59 -10.94 20.16
N VAL A 522 7.60 -10.19 19.68
CA VAL A 522 7.64 -9.60 18.33
C VAL A 522 7.61 -8.07 18.39
N VAL A 523 8.54 -7.43 17.69
CA VAL A 523 8.64 -5.97 17.62
C VAL A 523 8.37 -5.42 16.24
N HIS A 524 7.83 -4.20 16.18
CA HIS A 524 7.66 -3.41 14.97
C HIS A 524 8.51 -2.15 15.02
N TYR A 525 9.22 -1.84 13.94
CA TYR A 525 9.98 -0.59 13.69
C TYR A 525 10.90 -0.06 14.81
N GLY A 526 11.15 -0.81 15.88
CA GLY A 526 11.65 -0.26 17.15
C GLY A 526 13.14 0.05 17.24
N GLY A 527 13.83 0.19 16.11
CA GLY A 527 15.25 0.50 16.04
C GLY A 527 16.13 -0.47 16.85
N LEU A 528 17.39 -0.09 17.09
CA LEU A 528 18.33 -0.94 17.84
C LEU A 528 17.87 -1.15 19.29
N ASP A 529 17.21 -0.17 19.90
CA ASP A 529 16.79 -0.25 21.30
C ASP A 529 15.70 -1.29 21.53
N ALA A 530 14.66 -1.35 20.69
CA ALA A 530 13.65 -2.40 20.81
C ALA A 530 14.25 -3.78 20.53
N MET A 531 15.13 -3.90 19.54
CA MET A 531 15.82 -5.17 19.26
C MET A 531 16.71 -5.60 20.44
N ASN A 532 17.40 -4.66 21.09
CA ASN A 532 18.20 -4.93 22.29
C ASN A 532 17.32 -5.38 23.47
N ARG A 533 16.11 -4.82 23.62
CA ARG A 533 15.13 -5.27 24.65
C ARG A 533 14.61 -6.67 24.33
N ALA A 534 14.23 -6.91 23.08
CA ALA A 534 13.75 -8.21 22.61
C ALA A 534 14.78 -9.32 22.86
N GLN A 535 16.04 -9.08 22.47
CA GLN A 535 17.15 -10.01 22.68
C GLN A 535 17.35 -10.35 24.17
N LYS A 536 17.16 -9.38 25.07
CA LYS A 536 17.34 -9.54 26.52
C LYS A 536 16.16 -10.24 27.21
N ASN A 537 15.00 -10.38 26.57
CA ASN A 537 13.82 -11.00 27.19
C ASN A 537 14.05 -12.50 27.47
N GLY A 538 14.87 -13.19 26.67
CA GLY A 538 15.17 -14.61 26.88
C GLY A 538 14.16 -15.58 26.25
N LYS A 539 13.21 -15.05 25.46
CA LYS A 539 12.30 -15.81 24.60
C LYS A 539 12.79 -15.82 23.15
N PRO A 540 12.29 -16.73 22.29
CA PRO A 540 12.38 -16.55 20.85
C PRO A 540 11.75 -15.21 20.49
N TRP A 541 12.39 -14.48 19.59
CA TRP A 541 11.93 -13.14 19.21
C TRP A 541 12.14 -12.88 17.73
N GLY A 542 11.45 -11.88 17.21
CA GLY A 542 11.65 -11.43 15.84
C GLY A 542 11.03 -10.08 15.55
N VAL A 543 11.05 -9.73 14.27
CA VAL A 543 10.55 -8.46 13.77
C VAL A 543 9.46 -8.73 12.74
N GLY A 544 8.20 -8.41 13.08
CA GLY A 544 7.07 -8.58 12.17
C GLY A 544 7.13 -7.57 11.02
N GLU A 545 7.44 -6.32 11.36
CA GLU A 545 7.53 -5.20 10.42
C GLU A 545 8.75 -4.32 10.68
N ALA A 546 9.47 -4.01 9.60
CA ALA A 546 10.59 -3.09 9.61
C ALA A 546 10.91 -2.56 8.21
N GLY A 547 11.74 -1.52 8.18
CA GLY A 547 12.14 -0.81 6.98
C GLY A 547 11.41 0.52 6.86
N ASN A 548 11.95 1.38 6.02
CA ASN A 548 11.40 2.71 5.74
C ASN A 548 10.84 2.78 4.31
N ALA A 549 10.63 1.65 3.64
CA ALA A 549 10.21 1.64 2.25
C ALA A 549 8.88 2.37 2.03
N TYR A 550 7.98 2.27 3.02
CA TYR A 550 6.65 2.88 3.05
C TYR A 550 6.66 4.41 3.22
N TYR A 551 7.56 4.97 4.04
CA TYR A 551 7.52 6.39 4.41
C TYR A 551 8.83 7.16 4.15
N GLY A 552 9.91 6.47 3.79
CA GLY A 552 11.24 7.03 3.63
C GLY A 552 11.28 8.09 2.54
N THR A 553 11.40 9.35 2.94
CA THR A 553 11.59 10.46 2.00
C THR A 553 13.00 10.42 1.39
N PRO A 554 13.24 11.07 0.23
CA PRO A 554 14.58 11.24 -0.31
C PRO A 554 15.59 11.75 0.73
N GLU A 555 15.18 12.68 1.59
CA GLU A 555 16.02 13.20 2.68
C GLU A 555 16.40 12.16 3.72
N GLN A 556 15.45 11.33 4.16
CA GLN A 556 15.71 10.29 5.15
C GLN A 556 16.65 9.22 4.58
N VAL A 557 16.41 8.77 3.34
CA VAL A 557 17.22 7.69 2.76
C VAL A 557 18.59 8.18 2.24
N ALA A 558 18.72 9.47 1.92
CA ALA A 558 20.01 10.09 1.58
C ALA A 558 21.02 10.03 2.73
N GLN A 559 20.58 9.93 3.98
CA GLN A 559 21.48 9.71 5.13
C GLN A 559 22.21 8.37 5.04
N THR A 560 21.67 7.42 4.29
CA THR A 560 22.19 6.06 4.16
C THR A 560 23.01 5.86 2.88
N ASP A 561 22.62 6.53 1.79
CA ASP A 561 23.11 6.26 0.42
C ASP A 561 23.46 7.54 -0.38
N GLY A 562 23.38 8.70 0.26
CA GLY A 562 23.80 9.98 -0.30
C GLY A 562 22.81 10.60 -1.28
N LEU A 563 23.32 11.52 -2.10
CA LEU A 563 22.49 12.47 -2.86
C LEU A 563 21.74 11.86 -4.06
N ARG A 564 22.04 10.61 -4.45
CA ARG A 564 21.31 9.90 -5.52
C ARG A 564 19.83 9.72 -5.18
N ALA A 565 19.48 9.68 -3.88
CA ALA A 565 18.11 9.65 -3.40
C ALA A 565 17.22 10.78 -3.95
N TYR A 566 17.80 11.94 -4.27
CA TYR A 566 17.08 13.09 -4.84
C TYR A 566 17.08 13.12 -6.38
N ALA A 567 17.86 12.25 -7.03
CA ALA A 567 18.10 12.28 -8.46
C ALA A 567 17.14 11.42 -9.28
N SER A 568 16.61 10.36 -8.69
CA SER A 568 15.67 9.45 -9.33
C SER A 568 14.95 8.59 -8.30
N PHE A 569 13.85 7.96 -8.70
CA PHE A 569 13.20 6.96 -7.87
C PHE A 569 14.12 5.76 -7.59
N GLU A 570 14.90 5.32 -8.58
CA GLU A 570 15.90 4.26 -8.40
C GLU A 570 16.92 4.63 -7.31
N GLY A 571 17.45 5.86 -7.34
CA GLY A 571 18.38 6.34 -6.31
C GLY A 571 17.75 6.40 -4.91
N ARG A 572 16.46 6.70 -4.81
CA ARG A 572 15.72 6.57 -3.54
C ARG A 572 15.66 5.11 -3.10
N MET A 573 15.35 4.19 -4.02
CA MET A 573 15.27 2.76 -3.72
C MET A 573 16.61 2.15 -3.32
N GLU A 574 17.74 2.67 -3.81
CA GLU A 574 19.09 2.33 -3.35
C GLU A 574 19.27 2.68 -1.85
N GLY A 575 18.85 3.88 -1.43
CA GLY A 575 18.84 4.27 -0.02
C GLY A 575 17.93 3.43 0.89
N VAL A 576 16.73 3.10 0.41
CA VAL A 576 15.85 2.14 1.12
C VAL A 576 16.56 0.80 1.27
N ALA A 577 17.14 0.27 0.20
CA ALA A 577 17.83 -1.01 0.20
C ALA A 577 19.00 -1.03 1.19
N ALA A 578 19.85 -0.01 1.19
CA ALA A 578 20.96 0.09 2.12
C ALA A 578 20.49 0.14 3.60
N SER A 579 19.38 0.83 3.88
CA SER A 579 18.86 0.94 5.25
C SER A 579 18.22 -0.38 5.71
N SER A 580 17.49 -1.04 4.83
CA SER A 580 16.89 -2.36 5.06
C SER A 580 17.95 -3.45 5.23
N TYR A 581 19.02 -3.42 4.43
CA TYR A 581 20.16 -4.33 4.61
C TYR A 581 20.75 -4.19 6.01
N ARG A 582 21.02 -2.96 6.46
CA ARG A 582 21.54 -2.70 7.83
C ARG A 582 20.59 -3.19 8.90
N SER A 583 19.28 -3.01 8.72
CA SER A 583 18.25 -3.53 9.63
C SER A 583 18.31 -5.06 9.70
N LEU A 584 18.33 -5.76 8.57
CA LEU A 584 18.39 -7.22 8.53
C LEU A 584 19.67 -7.77 9.18
N ILE A 585 20.82 -7.14 8.95
CA ILE A 585 22.07 -7.49 9.63
C ILE A 585 21.95 -7.27 11.14
N ALA A 586 21.39 -6.14 11.58
CA ALA A 586 21.21 -5.84 13.00
C ALA A 586 20.27 -6.83 13.70
N GLN A 587 19.22 -7.31 13.01
CA GLN A 587 18.34 -8.37 13.48
C GLN A 587 19.10 -9.69 13.64
N LYS A 588 19.87 -10.08 12.62
CA LYS A 588 20.70 -11.30 12.61
C LYS A 588 21.76 -11.30 13.72
N GLU A 589 22.49 -10.21 13.89
CA GLU A 589 23.50 -10.04 14.96
C GLU A 589 22.92 -10.14 16.37
N ARG A 590 21.61 -9.89 16.52
CA ARG A 590 20.89 -10.01 17.80
C ARG A 590 20.13 -11.32 17.94
N ASN A 591 20.39 -12.28 17.05
CA ASN A 591 19.76 -13.60 17.04
C ASN A 591 18.23 -13.54 16.91
N ALA A 592 17.69 -12.58 16.15
CA ALA A 592 16.28 -12.61 15.77
C ALA A 592 15.99 -13.90 15.02
N ILE A 593 14.98 -14.64 15.47
CA ILE A 593 14.54 -15.88 14.84
C ILE A 593 13.64 -15.59 13.64
N TYR A 594 12.78 -14.57 13.74
CA TYR A 594 12.02 -14.05 12.60
C TYR A 594 12.63 -12.73 12.15
N GLN A 595 13.22 -12.74 10.96
CA GLN A 595 13.93 -11.62 10.36
C GLN A 595 13.14 -11.13 9.15
N SER A 596 12.68 -9.89 9.18
CA SER A 596 11.77 -9.38 8.16
C SER A 596 12.15 -7.98 7.72
N VAL A 597 11.84 -7.71 6.46
CA VAL A 597 11.49 -6.37 6.00
C VAL A 597 10.03 -6.42 5.57
N PHE A 598 9.30 -5.36 5.88
CA PHE A 598 7.92 -5.25 5.43
C PHE A 598 7.92 -4.87 3.94
N ASN A 599 7.05 -5.51 3.18
CA ASN A 599 6.63 -5.12 1.85
C ASN A 599 7.60 -5.36 0.67
N MET A 600 8.29 -6.50 0.60
CA MET A 600 9.19 -6.81 -0.52
C MET A 600 8.47 -6.80 -1.88
N VAL A 601 7.24 -7.31 -2.00
CA VAL A 601 6.55 -7.36 -3.31
C VAL A 601 6.40 -5.99 -3.94
N TRP A 602 6.21 -4.93 -3.17
CA TRP A 602 5.97 -3.58 -3.71
C TRP A 602 7.23 -2.72 -3.78
N TYR A 603 8.21 -2.96 -2.91
CA TYR A 603 9.43 -2.15 -2.82
C TYR A 603 10.70 -2.87 -3.24
N GLY A 604 10.70 -4.20 -3.17
CA GLY A 604 11.72 -5.06 -3.74
C GLY A 604 11.50 -5.32 -5.22
N LEU A 605 10.28 -5.17 -5.75
CA LEU A 605 9.97 -5.43 -7.16
C LEU A 605 9.41 -4.18 -7.85
N ARG A 606 9.64 -4.05 -9.16
CA ARG A 606 9.18 -2.91 -9.97
C ARG A 606 7.75 -3.13 -10.48
N PRO A 607 6.85 -2.14 -10.40
CA PRO A 607 5.54 -2.20 -11.05
C PRO A 607 5.68 -2.45 -12.56
N LEU A 608 4.85 -3.34 -13.11
CA LEU A 608 4.99 -3.82 -14.47
C LEU A 608 3.97 -3.18 -15.44
N PRO A 609 4.39 -2.74 -16.64
CA PRO A 609 3.49 -2.16 -17.65
C PRO A 609 2.68 -3.25 -18.38
N LEU A 610 1.94 -4.07 -17.64
CA LEU A 610 1.15 -5.18 -18.19
C LEU A 610 0.25 -4.70 -19.34
N GLY A 611 0.38 -5.34 -20.50
CA GLY A 611 -0.37 -5.02 -21.71
C GLY A 611 -0.01 -3.71 -22.41
N MET A 612 0.89 -2.90 -21.84
CA MET A 612 1.36 -1.63 -22.41
C MET A 612 2.73 -1.81 -23.08
N LYS A 613 2.85 -1.45 -24.36
CA LYS A 613 4.11 -1.52 -25.14
C LYS A 613 4.79 -0.15 -25.20
N ASP A 614 4.06 0.89 -25.55
CA ASP A 614 4.52 2.28 -25.47
C ASP A 614 4.30 2.84 -24.07
N THR A 615 5.36 2.89 -23.27
CA THR A 615 5.40 3.47 -21.91
C THR A 615 5.76 4.95 -21.89
N THR A 616 5.89 5.60 -23.05
CA THR A 616 6.25 7.02 -23.16
C THR A 616 5.05 7.96 -23.00
N ARG A 617 3.84 7.40 -22.87
CA ARG A 617 2.60 8.12 -22.61
C ARG A 617 1.89 7.58 -21.36
N PRO A 618 0.96 8.33 -20.75
CA PRO A 618 0.08 7.80 -19.72
C PRO A 618 -0.80 6.64 -20.23
N PRO A 619 -1.17 5.67 -19.36
CA PRO A 619 -2.10 4.60 -19.69
C PRO A 619 -3.53 5.14 -19.88
N GLN A 620 -4.26 4.51 -20.77
CA GLN A 620 -5.67 4.71 -21.04
C GLN A 620 -6.49 3.51 -20.52
N LEU A 621 -7.81 3.66 -20.43
CA LEU A 621 -8.68 2.58 -19.94
C LEU A 621 -8.67 1.35 -20.85
N GLU A 622 -8.33 1.55 -22.13
CA GLU A 622 -8.27 0.53 -23.16
C GLU A 622 -6.90 -0.18 -23.21
N ASP A 623 -5.89 0.30 -22.48
CA ASP A 623 -4.60 -0.38 -22.37
C ASP A 623 -4.66 -1.51 -21.35
N GLY A 624 -3.92 -2.60 -21.52
CA GLY A 624 -3.78 -3.63 -20.48
C GLY A 624 -3.96 -5.06 -20.98
N VAL A 625 -4.14 -5.98 -20.04
CA VAL A 625 -4.39 -7.41 -20.31
C VAL A 625 -5.88 -7.69 -20.16
N TYR A 626 -6.50 -8.25 -21.19
CA TYR A 626 -7.91 -8.60 -21.25
C TYR A 626 -8.10 -10.11 -21.17
N PHE A 627 -9.03 -10.54 -20.33
CA PHE A 627 -9.37 -11.95 -20.12
C PHE A 627 -10.69 -12.23 -20.83
N THR A 628 -10.60 -12.94 -21.94
CA THR A 628 -11.71 -13.10 -22.90
C THR A 628 -12.55 -14.36 -22.66
N HIS A 629 -12.15 -15.22 -21.73
CA HIS A 629 -12.81 -16.50 -21.44
C HIS A 629 -13.44 -16.49 -20.05
N PHE A 630 -14.67 -15.99 -19.97
CA PHE A 630 -15.51 -16.18 -18.79
C PHE A 630 -16.17 -17.57 -18.85
N LYS A 631 -16.21 -18.29 -17.73
CA LYS A 631 -16.86 -19.59 -17.60
C LYS A 631 -17.74 -19.64 -16.36
N GLU A 632 -19.02 -19.94 -16.58
CA GLU A 632 -20.02 -20.11 -15.53
C GLU A 632 -19.72 -21.36 -14.68
N GLY A 633 -19.88 -21.26 -13.36
CA GLY A 633 -19.68 -22.39 -12.44
C GLY A 633 -18.22 -22.82 -12.26
N GLU A 634 -17.25 -21.97 -12.57
CA GLU A 634 -15.84 -22.20 -12.21
C GLU A 634 -15.41 -21.33 -11.03
N PRO A 635 -14.71 -21.94 -10.04
CA PRO A 635 -14.29 -21.25 -8.83
C PRO A 635 -13.19 -20.21 -9.12
N GLY A 636 -13.14 -19.19 -8.27
CA GLY A 636 -12.16 -18.12 -8.33
C GLY A 636 -12.58 -16.94 -9.19
N VAL A 637 -11.92 -15.81 -8.96
CA VAL A 637 -12.27 -14.55 -9.64
C VAL A 637 -11.96 -14.59 -11.14
N GLN A 638 -12.87 -14.04 -11.94
CA GLN A 638 -12.77 -13.95 -13.40
C GLN A 638 -12.92 -12.49 -13.87
N PRO A 639 -11.87 -11.65 -13.67
CA PRO A 639 -11.91 -10.25 -14.06
C PRO A 639 -11.91 -10.11 -15.59
N GLU A 640 -12.40 -8.99 -16.11
CA GLU A 640 -12.37 -8.72 -17.57
C GLU A 640 -11.02 -8.19 -18.04
N ARG A 641 -10.33 -7.44 -17.17
CA ARG A 641 -9.07 -6.81 -17.50
C ARG A 641 -8.24 -6.48 -16.27
N LEU A 642 -6.92 -6.55 -16.44
CA LEU A 642 -5.91 -5.93 -15.58
C LEU A 642 -5.28 -4.72 -16.31
N GLY A 643 -5.25 -3.57 -15.63
CA GLY A 643 -4.61 -2.38 -16.17
C GLY A 643 -3.07 -2.38 -16.03
N PRO A 644 -2.34 -1.58 -16.83
CA PRO A 644 -0.90 -1.43 -16.67
C PRO A 644 -0.53 -0.94 -15.26
N TYR A 645 0.58 -1.45 -14.72
CA TYR A 645 1.14 -1.13 -13.41
C TYR A 645 0.25 -1.48 -12.19
N CYS A 646 -0.75 -2.34 -12.36
CA CYS A 646 -1.61 -2.79 -11.25
C CYS A 646 -0.93 -3.76 -10.28
N THR A 647 0.22 -4.30 -10.67
CA THR A 647 0.98 -5.28 -9.89
C THR A 647 2.47 -5.25 -10.26
N THR A 648 3.31 -5.77 -9.38
CA THR A 648 4.75 -6.00 -9.60
C THR A 648 5.06 -7.43 -10.07
N LEU A 649 4.04 -8.31 -10.08
CA LEU A 649 4.14 -9.72 -10.45
C LEU A 649 3.37 -9.99 -11.76
N ASN A 650 3.96 -10.78 -12.65
CA ASN A 650 3.38 -11.21 -13.91
C ASN A 650 3.47 -12.73 -14.02
N PRO A 651 2.51 -13.48 -13.46
CA PRO A 651 2.52 -14.95 -13.47
C PRO A 651 2.15 -15.54 -14.84
N GLY A 652 2.52 -14.87 -15.93
CA GLY A 652 2.29 -15.27 -17.32
C GLY A 652 1.21 -14.47 -18.07
N TYR A 653 0.65 -13.42 -17.49
CA TYR A 653 -0.42 -12.62 -18.11
C TYR A 653 0.05 -11.86 -19.35
N ASP A 654 1.26 -11.28 -19.31
CA ASP A 654 1.90 -10.64 -20.44
C ASP A 654 3.20 -11.38 -20.81
N PRO A 655 3.25 -12.15 -21.90
CA PRO A 655 4.41 -12.96 -22.25
C PRO A 655 5.66 -12.14 -22.63
N ARG A 656 5.54 -10.82 -22.81
CA ARG A 656 6.69 -9.93 -23.09
C ARG A 656 7.46 -9.55 -21.84
N LEU A 657 6.87 -9.77 -20.66
CA LEU A 657 7.41 -9.33 -19.39
C LEU A 657 7.87 -10.55 -18.57
N PRO A 658 8.93 -10.42 -17.77
CA PRO A 658 9.33 -11.48 -16.84
C PRO A 658 8.30 -11.63 -15.72
N VAL A 659 8.43 -12.68 -14.90
CA VAL A 659 7.58 -12.87 -13.70
C VAL A 659 7.66 -11.66 -12.77
N TYR A 660 8.83 -11.07 -12.62
CA TYR A 660 9.02 -9.80 -11.93
C TYR A 660 10.30 -9.11 -12.40
N ARG A 661 10.45 -7.84 -12.05
CA ARG A 661 11.71 -7.08 -12.15
C ARG A 661 12.09 -6.58 -10.77
N THR A 662 13.37 -6.55 -10.45
CA THR A 662 13.84 -6.19 -9.10
C THR A 662 14.17 -4.70 -8.97
N TRP A 663 13.92 -4.17 -7.77
CA TRP A 663 14.54 -2.97 -7.23
C TRP A 663 15.73 -3.36 -6.34
N PRO A 664 16.63 -2.41 -6.00
CA PRO A 664 17.76 -2.65 -5.09
C PRO A 664 17.38 -3.31 -3.76
N LEU A 665 16.18 -3.07 -3.22
CA LEU A 665 15.76 -3.68 -1.94
C LEU A 665 15.71 -5.22 -2.03
N PHE A 666 15.29 -5.79 -3.16
CA PHE A 666 15.32 -7.24 -3.36
C PHE A 666 16.75 -7.79 -3.28
N ASP A 667 17.69 -7.11 -3.93
CA ASP A 667 19.09 -7.50 -3.87
C ASP A 667 19.66 -7.38 -2.44
N ALA A 668 19.28 -6.33 -1.70
CA ALA A 668 19.68 -6.15 -0.32
C ALA A 668 19.15 -7.27 0.60
N ILE A 669 17.90 -7.70 0.42
CA ILE A 669 17.32 -8.84 1.15
C ILE A 669 18.12 -10.12 0.84
N ARG A 670 18.39 -10.39 -0.45
CA ARG A 670 19.15 -11.56 -0.90
C ARG A 670 20.58 -11.57 -0.36
N ASP A 671 21.25 -10.43 -0.43
CA ASP A 671 22.62 -10.28 0.07
C ASP A 671 22.65 -10.44 1.60
N ALA A 672 21.66 -9.92 2.34
CA ALA A 672 21.55 -10.10 3.79
C ALA A 672 21.29 -11.57 4.20
N ALA A 673 20.44 -12.27 3.44
CA ALA A 673 20.14 -13.69 3.66
C ALA A 673 21.39 -14.58 3.51
N THR A 674 22.27 -14.26 2.54
CA THR A 674 23.51 -15.01 2.28
C THR A 674 24.72 -14.49 3.05
N GLY A 675 24.66 -13.26 3.59
CA GLY A 675 25.82 -12.58 4.19
C GLY A 675 26.85 -12.09 3.16
N ALA A 676 26.48 -12.02 1.88
CA ALA A 676 27.36 -11.62 0.78
C ALA A 676 27.38 -10.09 0.56
N ASN A 677 28.33 -9.61 -0.26
CA ASN A 677 28.34 -8.26 -0.84
C ASN A 677 28.22 -7.10 0.17
N PHE A 678 28.72 -7.26 1.40
CA PHE A 678 28.62 -6.23 2.46
C PHE A 678 29.13 -4.84 2.00
N GLY A 679 30.17 -4.81 1.15
CA GLY A 679 30.73 -3.57 0.60
C GLY A 679 29.77 -2.78 -0.30
N ARG A 680 28.81 -3.45 -0.97
CA ARG A 680 27.81 -2.79 -1.83
C ARG A 680 26.85 -1.89 -1.05
N TRP A 681 26.58 -2.26 0.20
CA TRP A 681 25.58 -1.59 1.05
C TRP A 681 26.22 -0.69 2.12
N ARG A 682 27.55 -0.51 2.06
CA ARG A 682 28.28 0.48 2.85
C ARG A 682 28.13 1.84 2.19
N ALA A 683 27.70 2.83 2.98
CA ALA A 683 27.61 4.21 2.52
C ALA A 683 28.96 4.67 1.97
N ASP A 684 28.99 5.11 0.72
CA ASP A 684 30.12 5.90 0.24
C ASP A 684 30.09 7.28 0.91
N THR A 685 31.29 7.74 1.24
CA THR A 685 31.54 9.05 1.87
C THR A 685 30.98 10.16 0.98
N PRO A 686 30.32 11.21 1.52
CA PRO A 686 29.84 12.32 0.72
C PRO A 686 30.98 12.87 -0.15
N VAL A 687 30.74 12.91 -1.47
CA VAL A 687 31.64 13.56 -2.42
C VAL A 687 31.81 15.01 -1.96
N ALA A 688 33.04 15.36 -1.56
CA ALA A 688 33.35 16.70 -1.09
C ALA A 688 32.91 17.74 -2.13
N ALA A 689 32.13 18.74 -1.69
CA ALA A 689 31.75 19.85 -2.53
C ALA A 689 33.01 20.52 -3.11
N ALA A 690 33.05 20.67 -4.43
CA ALA A 690 34.13 21.40 -5.08
C ALA A 690 34.18 22.83 -4.52
N LYS A 691 35.36 23.26 -4.05
CA LYS A 691 35.56 24.62 -3.55
C LYS A 691 35.24 25.62 -4.68
N PRO A 692 34.44 26.66 -4.43
CA PRO A 692 34.18 27.69 -5.43
C PRO A 692 35.49 28.36 -5.82
N ARG A 693 35.84 28.29 -7.10
CA ARG A 693 36.87 29.17 -7.68
C ARG A 693 36.15 30.43 -8.14
N VAL A 694 36.31 31.51 -7.37
CA VAL A 694 35.86 32.86 -7.73
C VAL A 694 36.43 33.20 -9.12
N ALA A 695 35.55 33.59 -10.04
CA ALA A 695 35.98 34.01 -11.38
C ALA A 695 36.79 35.31 -11.29
N PRO A 696 37.78 35.54 -12.17
CA PRO A 696 38.33 36.87 -12.36
C PRO A 696 37.20 37.80 -12.82
N ALA A 697 37.15 39.01 -12.27
CA ALA A 697 36.21 40.05 -12.68
C ALA A 697 36.40 40.40 -14.17
N GLY A 698 35.48 39.92 -15.00
CA GLY A 698 35.25 40.40 -16.36
C GLY A 698 33.90 41.11 -16.42
N GLU A 699 33.71 42.01 -17.37
CA GLU A 699 32.46 42.76 -17.55
C GLU A 699 31.27 41.78 -17.70
N ALA A 700 30.30 41.86 -16.78
CA ALA A 700 29.09 41.04 -16.80
C ALA A 700 27.85 41.92 -16.87
N LEU A 701 26.92 41.60 -17.77
CA LEU A 701 25.64 42.28 -17.93
C LEU A 701 24.53 41.37 -17.45
N PHE A 702 23.84 41.76 -16.37
CA PHE A 702 22.70 41.02 -15.83
C PHE A 702 21.38 41.62 -16.36
N ILE A 703 20.49 40.75 -16.83
CA ILE A 703 19.15 41.08 -17.33
C ILE A 703 18.14 40.26 -16.52
N ASP A 704 17.35 40.94 -15.68
CA ASP A 704 16.20 40.35 -15.02
C ASP A 704 15.02 40.28 -16.00
N ALA A 705 14.87 39.12 -16.64
CA ALA A 705 13.79 38.85 -17.56
C ALA A 705 12.42 38.73 -16.88
N GLY A 706 12.37 38.53 -15.56
CA GLY A 706 11.12 38.36 -14.82
C GLY A 706 10.33 39.64 -14.63
N HIS A 707 11.01 40.79 -14.71
CA HIS A 707 10.45 42.14 -14.54
C HIS A 707 10.48 42.97 -15.84
N LEU A 708 10.76 42.35 -16.99
CA LEU A 708 10.68 43.05 -18.28
C LEU A 708 9.22 43.44 -18.57
N PRO A 709 8.94 44.69 -18.98
CA PRO A 709 7.60 45.08 -19.38
C PRO A 709 7.14 44.26 -20.58
N SER A 710 5.85 43.94 -20.62
CA SER A 710 5.22 43.18 -21.71
C SER A 710 5.14 43.95 -23.04
N LEU A 711 5.54 45.24 -23.07
CA LEU A 711 5.54 46.12 -24.23
C LEU A 711 6.72 47.12 -24.18
N PRO A 712 7.23 47.62 -25.32
CA PRO A 712 8.46 48.40 -25.39
C PRO A 712 8.20 49.86 -24.98
N SER A 713 8.34 50.18 -23.69
CA SER A 713 8.63 51.55 -23.27
C SER A 713 10.01 51.59 -22.63
N ALA A 714 10.97 52.08 -23.42
CA ALA A 714 12.37 52.22 -23.06
C ALA A 714 12.56 53.25 -21.93
N ALA A 715 13.11 52.80 -20.80
CA ALA A 715 13.80 53.70 -19.87
C ALA A 715 14.98 53.02 -19.16
N HIS A 716 14.96 51.69 -18.93
CA HIS A 716 15.98 51.00 -18.13
C HIS A 716 16.49 49.66 -18.69
N LEU A 717 16.30 49.38 -19.99
CA LEU A 717 16.81 48.14 -20.61
C LEU A 717 18.12 48.40 -21.38
N PRO A 718 19.13 47.52 -21.25
CA PRO A 718 20.32 47.61 -22.08
C PRO A 718 19.93 47.49 -23.56
N SER A 719 20.53 48.29 -24.43
CA SER A 719 20.28 48.19 -25.86
C SER A 719 20.91 46.91 -26.43
N SER A 720 20.45 46.45 -27.60
CA SER A 720 21.11 45.33 -28.30
C SER A 720 22.61 45.63 -28.54
N ALA A 721 22.97 46.90 -28.75
CA ALA A 721 24.36 47.33 -28.88
C ALA A 721 25.16 47.14 -27.57
N ASP A 722 24.58 47.39 -26.41
CA ASP A 722 25.23 47.18 -25.10
C ASP A 722 25.50 45.70 -24.84
N VAL A 723 24.51 44.86 -25.13
CA VAL A 723 24.64 43.40 -25.02
C VAL A 723 25.78 42.89 -25.92
N HIS A 724 25.79 43.31 -27.19
CA HIS A 724 26.83 42.90 -28.14
C HIS A 724 28.21 43.49 -27.83
N ARG A 725 28.29 44.68 -27.23
CA ARG A 725 29.54 45.28 -26.75
C ARG A 725 30.18 44.42 -25.68
N VAL A 726 29.42 44.06 -24.64
CA VAL A 726 29.90 43.19 -23.54
C VAL A 726 30.31 41.82 -24.09
N ALA A 727 29.49 41.22 -24.95
CA ALA A 727 29.78 39.93 -25.57
C ALA A 727 31.04 39.96 -26.46
N SER A 728 31.26 41.02 -27.25
CA SER A 728 32.43 41.15 -28.13
C SER A 728 33.73 41.40 -27.37
N ALA A 729 33.64 42.01 -26.18
CA ALA A 729 34.76 42.21 -25.25
C ALA A 729 35.13 40.94 -24.46
N GLY A 730 34.47 39.80 -24.71
CA GLY A 730 34.69 38.55 -23.97
C GLY A 730 33.94 38.47 -22.64
N GLY A 731 33.00 39.39 -22.39
CA GLY A 731 32.18 39.46 -21.17
C GLY A 731 31.09 38.39 -21.08
N THR A 732 30.35 38.40 -19.96
CA THR A 732 29.27 37.44 -19.67
C THR A 732 27.92 38.15 -19.68
N VAL A 733 27.01 37.75 -20.57
CA VAL A 733 25.61 38.21 -20.53
C VAL A 733 24.80 37.18 -19.74
N VAL A 734 24.13 37.60 -18.66
CA VAL A 734 23.30 36.75 -17.81
C VAL A 734 21.84 37.18 -17.95
N VAL A 735 20.97 36.27 -18.38
CA VAL A 735 19.53 36.49 -18.50
C VAL A 735 18.81 35.56 -17.54
N TRP A 736 18.03 36.11 -16.61
CA TRP A 736 17.43 35.34 -15.51
C TRP A 736 15.92 35.54 -15.43
N GLY A 737 15.15 34.48 -15.16
CA GLY A 737 13.69 34.57 -15.02
C GLY A 737 12.93 34.68 -16.34
N VAL A 738 13.40 34.01 -17.40
CA VAL A 738 12.74 34.04 -18.72
C VAL A 738 11.33 33.47 -18.65
N ARG A 739 10.34 34.17 -19.23
CA ARG A 739 8.93 33.76 -19.29
C ARG A 739 8.36 33.86 -20.71
N PRO A 740 7.23 33.21 -21.03
CA PRO A 740 6.62 33.31 -22.36
C PRO A 740 6.38 34.74 -22.82
N GLU A 741 6.02 35.63 -21.90
CA GLU A 741 5.68 37.03 -22.17
C GLU A 741 6.93 37.85 -22.58
N THR A 742 8.12 37.43 -22.18
CA THR A 742 9.38 38.17 -22.38
C THR A 742 10.28 37.57 -23.45
N LEU A 743 9.92 36.38 -23.97
CA LEU A 743 10.72 35.61 -24.93
C LEU A 743 10.97 36.35 -26.25
N ALA A 744 9.95 37.03 -26.80
CA ALA A 744 10.09 37.75 -28.07
C ALA A 744 11.08 38.91 -27.96
N THR A 745 10.93 39.74 -26.93
CA THR A 745 11.83 40.86 -26.62
C THR A 745 13.27 40.39 -26.41
N LEU A 746 13.47 39.28 -25.69
CA LEU A 746 14.80 38.71 -25.44
C LEU A 746 15.46 38.18 -26.72
N ASN A 747 14.71 37.50 -27.60
CA ASN A 747 15.23 37.01 -28.87
C ASN A 747 15.70 38.16 -29.77
N GLU A 748 14.96 39.27 -29.80
CA GLU A 748 15.35 40.47 -30.53
C GLU A 748 16.58 41.14 -29.91
N LEU A 749 16.58 41.31 -28.58
CA LEU A 749 17.66 41.97 -27.84
C LEU A 749 19.00 41.23 -27.98
N LEU A 750 18.97 39.91 -27.80
CA LEU A 750 20.16 39.05 -27.79
C LEU A 750 20.60 38.61 -29.20
N ARG A 751 19.71 38.73 -30.20
CA ARG A 751 19.88 38.14 -31.56
C ARG A 751 20.18 36.65 -31.54
N VAL A 752 19.57 35.93 -30.61
CA VAL A 752 19.63 34.47 -30.49
C VAL A 752 18.22 33.88 -30.55
N LYS A 753 18.11 32.58 -30.84
CA LYS A 753 16.83 31.88 -30.84
C LYS A 753 16.69 31.06 -29.55
N LEU A 754 16.10 31.67 -28.53
CA LEU A 754 15.60 31.00 -27.33
C LEU A 754 14.23 30.39 -27.61
N THR A 755 13.99 29.20 -27.07
CA THR A 755 12.71 28.50 -27.08
C THR A 755 12.36 28.12 -25.65
N LEU A 756 11.08 28.24 -25.28
CA LEU A 756 10.56 27.76 -24.00
C LEU A 756 9.68 26.54 -24.20
N TYR A 757 9.75 25.60 -23.25
CA TYR A 757 8.88 24.44 -23.18
C TYR A 757 8.16 24.45 -21.84
N ALA A 758 6.84 24.29 -21.87
CA ALA A 758 6.04 24.15 -20.65
C ALA A 758 6.41 22.82 -19.97
N ARG A 759 7.12 22.90 -18.84
CA ARG A 759 7.55 21.74 -18.06
C ARG A 759 7.65 22.14 -16.61
N LYS A 760 6.70 21.64 -15.82
CA LYS A 760 6.69 21.83 -14.38
C LYS A 760 7.68 20.89 -13.71
N ALA A 761 8.42 21.38 -12.73
CA ALA A 761 9.31 20.56 -11.92
C ALA A 761 9.46 21.12 -10.50
N SER A 762 9.45 20.22 -9.51
CA SER A 762 9.66 20.57 -8.10
C SER A 762 11.09 20.34 -7.61
N SER A 763 11.97 19.83 -8.49
CA SER A 763 13.39 19.63 -8.22
C SER A 763 14.25 19.75 -9.48
N LEU A 764 15.53 20.07 -9.28
CA LEU A 764 16.54 20.20 -10.34
C LEU A 764 17.75 19.33 -10.05
N LEU A 765 18.49 19.00 -11.10
CA LEU A 765 19.75 18.28 -11.02
C LEU A 765 20.87 19.10 -11.69
N PRO A 766 22.06 19.17 -11.09
CA PRO A 766 23.24 19.72 -11.75
C PRO A 766 23.69 18.77 -12.86
N VAL A 767 24.10 19.35 -13.99
CA VAL A 767 24.62 18.61 -15.14
C VAL A 767 26.14 18.76 -15.16
N GLY A 768 26.83 17.74 -14.64
CA GLY A 768 28.29 17.76 -14.48
C GLY A 768 28.76 18.70 -13.36
N GLN A 769 30.08 18.83 -13.24
CA GLN A 769 30.68 19.82 -12.34
C GLN A 769 30.84 21.15 -13.07
N ASP A 770 30.20 22.19 -12.54
CA ASP A 770 30.37 23.55 -13.02
C ASP A 770 30.55 24.54 -11.87
N ARG A 771 31.27 25.62 -12.15
CA ARG A 771 31.52 26.70 -11.19
C ARG A 771 30.25 27.47 -10.81
N ILE A 772 29.28 27.60 -11.72
CA ILE A 772 28.01 28.30 -11.46
C ILE A 772 27.15 27.49 -10.49
N THR A 773 27.15 26.17 -10.61
CA THR A 773 26.42 25.26 -9.72
C THR A 773 27.27 24.79 -8.53
N ALA A 774 28.47 25.33 -8.33
CA ALA A 774 29.36 24.91 -7.26
C ALA A 774 28.74 25.15 -5.88
N GLY A 775 28.90 24.18 -4.98
CA GLY A 775 28.32 24.23 -3.63
C GLY A 775 26.84 23.84 -3.56
N LEU A 776 26.16 23.62 -4.69
CA LEU A 776 24.80 23.08 -4.72
C LEU A 776 24.79 21.57 -4.87
N THR A 777 23.97 20.92 -4.06
CA THR A 777 23.68 19.49 -4.15
C THR A 777 22.28 19.23 -4.72
N ALA A 778 22.00 17.98 -5.10
CA ALA A 778 20.64 17.58 -5.46
C ALA A 778 19.65 17.80 -4.29
N ALA A 779 20.13 17.71 -3.05
CA ALA A 779 19.32 18.03 -1.87
C ALA A 779 18.95 19.52 -1.83
N ASP A 780 19.88 20.44 -2.09
CA ASP A 780 19.61 21.88 -2.13
C ASP A 780 18.63 22.27 -3.25
N LEU A 781 18.63 21.50 -4.33
CA LEU A 781 17.81 21.68 -5.52
C LEU A 781 16.50 20.89 -5.51
N TYR A 782 16.19 20.22 -4.40
CA TYR A 782 14.92 19.56 -4.13
C TYR A 782 14.00 20.47 -3.32
N PHE A 783 13.02 21.10 -3.96
CA PHE A 783 12.36 22.27 -3.36
C PHE A 783 11.03 21.97 -2.68
N SER A 784 10.20 21.11 -3.27
CA SER A 784 8.90 20.74 -2.70
C SER A 784 8.49 19.33 -3.12
N GLU A 785 7.87 18.62 -2.20
CA GLU A 785 7.25 17.32 -2.40
C GLU A 785 5.77 17.30 -1.98
N LEU A 786 5.25 18.42 -1.43
CA LEU A 786 3.91 18.49 -0.84
C LEU A 786 3.01 19.56 -1.48
N GLN A 787 3.60 20.55 -2.15
CA GLN A 787 2.89 21.66 -2.76
C GLN A 787 3.30 21.82 -4.23
N PRO A 788 2.35 22.14 -5.14
CA PRO A 788 2.64 22.38 -6.55
C PRO A 788 3.83 23.32 -6.73
N PRO A 789 4.69 23.11 -7.75
CA PRO A 789 5.93 23.83 -7.83
C PRO A 789 5.65 25.24 -8.31
N GLU A 790 5.96 26.25 -7.50
CA GLU A 790 6.01 27.66 -7.94
C GLU A 790 7.39 28.02 -8.52
N ILE A 791 8.26 27.04 -8.81
CA ILE A 791 9.68 27.29 -9.05
C ILE A 791 10.08 27.12 -10.51
N VAL A 792 9.70 26.01 -11.15
CA VAL A 792 9.95 25.79 -12.58
C VAL A 792 8.63 25.46 -13.24
N ASP A 793 8.13 26.42 -14.03
CA ASP A 793 6.98 26.24 -14.92
C ASP A 793 7.41 26.04 -16.38
N TYR A 794 8.59 26.54 -16.72
CA TYR A 794 9.15 26.51 -18.06
C TYR A 794 10.61 26.08 -18.04
N THR A 795 10.98 25.36 -19.08
CA THR A 795 12.35 24.96 -19.42
C THR A 795 12.74 25.60 -20.74
N LEU A 796 14.02 25.57 -21.09
CA LEU A 796 14.57 26.39 -22.16
C LEU A 796 15.40 25.60 -23.16
N GLY A 797 15.51 26.13 -24.37
CA GLY A 797 16.39 25.66 -25.43
C GLY A 797 17.04 26.85 -26.14
N LEU A 798 18.26 26.67 -26.61
CA LEU A 798 19.01 27.66 -27.39
C LEU A 798 19.48 27.02 -28.69
N ALA A 799 19.19 27.67 -29.82
CA ALA A 799 19.69 27.19 -31.11
C ALA A 799 21.22 27.37 -31.20
N GLY A 800 21.95 26.29 -31.53
CA GLY A 800 23.42 26.26 -31.59
C GLY A 800 24.04 25.36 -30.52
N GLN A 801 25.34 25.49 -30.29
CA GLN A 801 26.03 24.75 -29.23
C GLN A 801 25.76 25.44 -27.87
N SER A 802 25.09 24.75 -26.96
CA SER A 802 24.88 25.20 -25.58
C SER A 802 25.11 24.05 -24.60
N ARG A 803 25.65 24.37 -23.43
CA ARG A 803 25.83 23.44 -22.31
C ARG A 803 24.72 23.66 -21.30
N VAL A 804 24.06 22.57 -20.88
CA VAL A 804 23.10 22.59 -19.77
C VAL A 804 23.88 22.54 -18.46
N LEU A 805 23.52 23.39 -17.51
CA LEU A 805 24.13 23.46 -16.17
C LEU A 805 23.16 22.96 -15.09
N LEU A 806 21.88 23.30 -15.20
CA LEU A 806 20.79 22.74 -14.39
C LEU A 806 19.70 22.20 -15.29
N GLN A 807 19.19 21.03 -14.96
CA GLN A 807 18.04 20.41 -15.62
C GLN A 807 16.92 20.12 -14.63
N ALA A 808 15.68 20.24 -15.08
CA ALA A 808 14.51 19.71 -14.42
C ALA A 808 14.69 18.21 -14.19
N CYS A 809 14.47 17.77 -12.94
CA CYS A 809 14.51 16.35 -12.61
C CYS A 809 13.50 15.57 -13.47
N GLY A 810 13.84 14.33 -13.80
CA GLY A 810 12.95 13.41 -14.53
C GLY A 810 11.80 12.90 -13.66
N THR A 811 12.01 12.86 -12.34
CA THR A 811 11.07 12.37 -11.33
C THR A 811 10.10 13.48 -10.92
N ASP A 812 8.80 13.21 -11.03
CA ASP A 812 7.77 14.07 -10.46
C ASP A 812 7.54 13.73 -8.97
N TRP A 813 8.28 14.41 -8.10
CA TRP A 813 8.18 14.22 -6.66
C TRP A 813 6.84 14.69 -6.06
N LEU A 814 5.96 15.31 -6.83
CA LEU A 814 4.61 15.66 -6.35
C LEU A 814 3.63 14.50 -6.49
N GLN A 815 3.91 13.53 -7.37
CA GLN A 815 3.15 12.26 -7.41
C GLN A 815 3.51 11.35 -6.23
N TRP A 816 4.49 11.75 -5.40
CA TRP A 816 5.03 10.97 -4.29
C TRP A 816 4.19 11.03 -3.01
N ASN A 817 3.68 12.20 -2.62
CA ASN A 817 3.13 12.40 -1.29
C ASN A 817 1.59 12.49 -1.28
N LYS A 818 1.00 12.11 -0.14
CA LYS A 818 -0.46 12.06 0.11
C LYS A 818 -1.25 11.22 -0.90
N GLN A 819 -0.59 10.32 -1.61
CA GLN A 819 -1.25 9.27 -2.38
C GLN A 819 -1.28 7.98 -1.55
N PRO A 820 -2.29 7.12 -1.72
CA PRO A 820 -2.21 5.75 -1.25
C PRO A 820 -0.93 5.11 -1.78
N GLU A 821 -0.24 4.40 -0.90
CA GLU A 821 1.14 4.01 -1.14
C GLU A 821 1.31 3.04 -2.31
N TYR A 822 0.29 2.23 -2.57
CA TYR A 822 0.24 1.40 -3.77
C TYR A 822 0.30 2.25 -5.05
N ALA A 823 -0.54 3.28 -5.16
CA ALA A 823 -0.60 4.13 -6.34
C ALA A 823 0.73 4.86 -6.60
N LYS A 824 1.40 5.29 -5.53
CA LYS A 824 2.62 6.09 -5.55
C LYS A 824 3.78 5.44 -6.32
N THR A 825 4.22 4.24 -5.93
CA THR A 825 5.41 3.58 -6.53
C THR A 825 5.30 3.48 -8.05
N ALA A 826 4.13 3.08 -8.55
CA ALA A 826 3.93 2.97 -9.99
C ALA A 826 3.80 4.33 -10.66
N MET A 827 3.09 5.29 -10.05
CA MET A 827 2.91 6.63 -10.63
C MET A 827 4.25 7.35 -10.80
N VAL A 828 5.16 7.19 -9.84
CA VAL A 828 6.49 7.78 -9.90
C VAL A 828 7.33 7.11 -10.99
N LEU A 829 7.43 5.77 -10.99
CA LEU A 829 8.15 5.03 -12.03
C LEU A 829 7.62 5.34 -13.43
N ARG A 830 6.29 5.35 -13.59
CA ARG A 830 5.65 5.69 -14.86
C ARG A 830 5.99 7.12 -15.25
N SER A 831 5.80 8.07 -14.34
CA SER A 831 6.09 9.48 -14.59
C SER A 831 7.51 9.62 -15.14
N GLU A 832 8.52 8.96 -14.58
CA GLU A 832 9.89 8.97 -15.10
C GLU A 832 10.02 8.46 -16.55
N LEU A 833 9.28 7.42 -16.92
CA LEU A 833 9.30 6.80 -18.26
C LEU A 833 8.54 7.61 -19.32
N GLU A 834 7.55 8.40 -18.92
CA GLU A 834 6.77 9.23 -19.82
C GLU A 834 7.65 10.29 -20.51
N ALA A 835 7.38 10.51 -21.80
CA ALA A 835 8.06 11.52 -22.59
C ALA A 835 7.78 12.91 -22.01
N LYS A 836 8.87 13.63 -21.69
CA LYS A 836 8.80 14.99 -21.18
C LYS A 836 9.42 15.95 -22.19
N PRO A 837 8.97 17.22 -22.22
CA PRO A 837 9.68 18.26 -22.96
C PRO A 837 11.14 18.37 -22.47
N PRO A 838 12.04 18.99 -23.26
CA PRO A 838 13.42 19.25 -22.86
C PRO A 838 13.54 19.81 -21.45
N GLY A 839 14.57 19.41 -20.72
CA GLY A 839 14.66 19.67 -19.27
C GLY A 839 15.53 20.86 -18.88
N ALA A 840 16.19 21.57 -19.78
CA ALA A 840 17.17 22.56 -19.37
C ALA A 840 16.51 23.74 -18.65
N VAL A 841 17.08 24.15 -17.52
CA VAL A 841 16.59 25.25 -16.66
C VAL A 841 17.64 26.36 -16.53
N LEU A 842 18.92 25.99 -16.61
CA LEU A 842 20.05 26.90 -16.69
C LEU A 842 21.00 26.41 -17.78
N ILE A 843 21.30 27.24 -18.77
CA ILE A 843 22.24 26.93 -19.85
C ILE A 843 23.34 27.99 -19.96
N GLU A 844 24.45 27.59 -20.57
CA GLU A 844 25.53 28.47 -21.03
C GLU A 844 25.80 28.21 -22.51
N GLY A 845 25.90 29.26 -23.31
CA GLY A 845 26.25 29.20 -24.74
C GLY A 845 27.22 30.30 -25.14
N PRO A 846 27.85 30.20 -26.32
CA PRO A 846 28.72 31.24 -26.85
C PRO A 846 27.91 32.47 -27.29
N MET A 847 28.47 33.66 -27.11
CA MET A 847 27.92 34.90 -27.66
C MET A 847 29.06 35.86 -28.01
N GLY A 848 29.29 36.10 -29.30
CA GLY A 848 30.48 36.84 -29.76
C GLY A 848 31.78 36.15 -29.33
N ASN A 849 32.68 36.89 -28.71
CA ASN A 849 33.90 36.36 -28.07
C ASN A 849 33.68 35.95 -26.60
N GLY A 850 32.50 36.23 -26.05
CA GLY A 850 32.10 35.98 -24.68
C GLY A 850 31.07 34.85 -24.57
N ARG A 851 30.23 34.93 -23.54
CA ARG A 851 29.23 33.89 -23.25
C ARG A 851 27.89 34.47 -22.82
N LEU A 852 26.86 33.65 -23.03
CA LEU A 852 25.48 33.88 -22.64
C LEU A 852 25.06 32.81 -21.63
N VAL A 853 24.59 33.22 -20.46
CA VAL A 853 23.98 32.35 -19.44
C VAL A 853 22.50 32.68 -19.35
N VAL A 854 21.63 31.68 -19.48
CA VAL A 854 20.16 31.88 -19.48
C VAL A 854 19.48 30.94 -18.50
N SER A 855 18.56 31.49 -17.70
CA SER A 855 17.79 30.74 -16.70
C SER A 855 16.29 31.04 -16.75
N THR A 856 15.45 30.04 -16.55
CA THR A 856 14.01 30.21 -16.29
C THR A 856 13.68 30.35 -14.81
N LEU A 857 14.65 30.21 -13.91
CA LEU A 857 14.40 30.37 -12.47
C LEU A 857 14.01 31.81 -12.14
N PRO A 858 13.04 32.02 -11.23
CA PRO A 858 12.73 33.37 -10.76
C PRO A 858 13.91 33.96 -9.98
N VAL A 859 14.05 35.28 -10.01
CA VAL A 859 15.06 36.01 -9.21
C VAL A 859 14.74 35.89 -7.71
N ALA A 860 13.45 35.98 -7.35
CA ALA A 860 12.95 35.86 -5.98
C ALA A 860 11.89 34.76 -5.88
N PRO A 861 12.26 33.48 -5.72
CA PRO A 861 11.29 32.41 -5.49
C PRO A 861 10.64 32.54 -4.10
N ARG A 862 9.39 32.08 -3.95
CA ARG A 862 8.59 32.18 -2.72
C ARG A 862 9.05 31.28 -1.57
N GLY A 863 9.83 30.24 -1.84
CA GLY A 863 10.31 29.27 -0.83
C GLY A 863 11.75 29.53 -0.37
N GLU A 864 12.02 29.42 0.93
CA GLU A 864 13.33 29.69 1.53
C GLU A 864 14.47 28.88 0.88
N LYS A 865 14.25 27.57 0.71
CA LYS A 865 15.23 26.66 0.11
C LYS A 865 15.56 27.03 -1.34
N ALA A 866 14.52 27.36 -2.11
CA ALA A 866 14.67 27.84 -3.48
C ALA A 866 15.40 29.19 -3.53
N ALA A 867 15.07 30.12 -2.62
CA ALA A 867 15.71 31.42 -2.54
C ALA A 867 17.19 31.29 -2.18
N LYS A 868 17.55 30.38 -1.27
CA LYS A 868 18.93 30.05 -0.94
C LYS A 868 19.68 29.50 -2.16
N ALA A 869 19.07 28.58 -2.91
CA ALA A 869 19.68 28.01 -4.10
C ALA A 869 19.92 29.08 -5.20
N VAL A 870 18.92 29.92 -5.47
CA VAL A 870 19.04 31.02 -6.45
C VAL A 870 20.10 32.04 -6.03
N ARG A 871 20.14 32.45 -4.75
CA ARG A 871 21.18 33.35 -4.23
C ARG A 871 22.58 32.78 -4.45
N MET A 872 22.78 31.48 -4.25
CA MET A 872 24.08 30.85 -4.45
C MET A 872 24.46 30.78 -5.94
N LEU A 873 23.52 30.47 -6.84
CA LEU A 873 23.74 30.51 -8.29
C LEU A 873 24.15 31.90 -8.78
N LEU A 874 23.44 32.93 -8.33
CA LEU A 874 23.73 34.33 -8.67
C LEU A 874 25.10 34.76 -8.11
N ALA A 875 25.39 34.44 -6.85
CA ALA A 875 26.69 34.75 -6.25
C ALA A 875 27.85 34.09 -7.01
N ASN A 876 27.69 32.84 -7.45
CA ASN A 876 28.70 32.13 -8.27
C ASN A 876 28.89 32.75 -9.67
N LEU A 877 27.90 33.49 -10.17
CA LEU A 877 27.99 34.30 -11.40
C LEU A 877 28.63 35.67 -11.17
N GLY A 878 29.04 36.01 -9.94
CA GLY A 878 29.49 37.35 -9.57
C GLY A 878 28.35 38.36 -9.44
N VAL A 879 27.10 37.89 -9.48
CA VAL A 879 25.91 38.69 -9.21
C VAL A 879 25.65 38.58 -7.72
N HIS A 880 26.11 39.55 -6.96
CA HIS A 880 25.75 39.65 -5.54
C HIS A 880 24.42 40.39 -5.47
N PRO A 881 23.28 39.72 -5.20
CA PRO A 881 22.07 40.44 -4.84
C PRO A 881 22.32 41.12 -3.50
N ASN A 882 22.75 42.39 -3.54
CA ASN A 882 22.74 43.35 -2.45
C ASN A 882 23.05 44.75 -3.03
N ASP A 883 22.02 45.44 -3.54
CA ASP A 883 22.03 46.90 -3.71
C ASP A 883 20.83 47.59 -3.02
N THR A 884 20.07 46.86 -2.19
CA THR A 884 19.37 47.45 -1.05
C THR A 884 19.87 46.72 0.17
N GLY A 885 20.79 47.36 0.90
CA GLY A 885 21.42 46.79 2.07
C GLY A 885 20.43 46.36 3.15
N THR A 886 20.99 45.98 4.28
CA THR A 886 20.37 45.69 5.57
C THR A 886 19.54 46.85 6.18
N THR A 887 18.74 47.54 5.37
CA THR A 887 17.81 48.63 5.70
C THR A 887 16.45 48.50 4.96
N GLY A 888 16.16 47.38 4.27
CA GLY A 888 14.96 47.21 3.42
C GLY A 888 13.94 46.16 3.87
N ARG A 889 13.98 45.70 5.13
CA ARG A 889 13.02 44.73 5.67
C ARG A 889 12.11 45.40 6.71
N PRO A 890 10.79 45.33 6.56
CA PRO A 890 9.85 45.85 7.56
C PRO A 890 9.99 45.16 8.92
N LEU A 891 10.26 43.86 8.97
CA LEU A 891 10.40 43.08 10.19
C LEU A 891 11.88 42.78 10.47
N LEU A 892 12.37 43.28 11.61
CA LEU A 892 13.72 43.06 12.10
C LEU A 892 13.83 41.79 12.96
N PRO A 893 15.04 41.21 13.06
CA PRO A 893 15.31 40.12 14.01
C PRO A 893 14.92 40.53 15.44
N GLY A 894 14.01 39.78 16.07
CA GLY A 894 13.44 40.10 17.39
C GLY A 894 12.04 40.71 17.38
N GLY A 895 11.45 40.86 16.19
CA GLY A 895 10.05 41.22 15.99
C GLY A 895 9.79 42.72 15.87
N ALA A 896 10.80 43.58 16.00
CA ALA A 896 10.61 45.03 15.82
C ALA A 896 10.27 45.37 14.36
N LEU A 897 9.36 46.31 14.14
CA LEU A 897 9.02 46.79 12.79
C LEU A 897 9.77 48.10 12.48
N ALA A 898 10.55 48.11 11.40
CA ALA A 898 11.31 49.26 10.91
C ALA A 898 10.52 50.02 9.84
N ILE A 899 9.34 50.53 10.20
CA ILE A 899 8.35 51.13 9.28
C ILE A 899 8.24 52.64 9.50
N GLY A 900 7.93 53.40 8.44
CA GLY A 900 7.75 54.85 8.49
C GLY A 900 6.29 55.28 8.47
N GLU A 901 6.05 56.59 8.43
CA GLU A 901 4.69 57.16 8.35
C GLU A 901 3.99 56.73 7.04
N ALA A 902 2.75 56.22 7.13
CA ALA A 902 1.93 55.81 6.00
C ALA A 902 2.58 54.76 5.07
N THR A 903 3.00 53.61 5.64
CA THR A 903 3.73 52.55 4.93
C THR A 903 2.88 51.29 4.70
N GLU A 904 3.01 50.68 3.52
CA GLU A 904 2.52 49.34 3.20
C GLU A 904 3.68 48.34 3.19
N PHE A 905 3.45 47.13 3.69
CA PHE A 905 4.46 46.08 3.70
C PHE A 905 3.85 44.68 3.80
N TRP A 906 4.68 43.65 3.60
CA TRP A 906 4.26 42.26 3.64
C TRP A 906 5.06 41.46 4.66
N VAL A 907 4.40 40.52 5.34
CA VAL A 907 5.03 39.54 6.25
C VAL A 907 4.69 38.13 5.79
N LEU A 908 5.71 37.33 5.51
CA LEU A 908 5.58 35.92 5.13
C LEU A 908 5.41 35.07 6.38
N SER A 909 4.30 34.34 6.47
CA SER A 909 4.11 33.30 7.48
C SER A 909 4.31 31.91 6.85
N PRO A 910 5.15 31.02 7.44
CA PRO A 910 5.37 29.69 6.89
C PRO A 910 4.17 28.75 7.07
N ARG A 911 3.18 29.14 7.88
CA ARG A 911 1.94 28.40 8.15
C ARG A 911 0.76 29.35 8.42
N SER A 912 -0.46 28.85 8.31
CA SER A 912 -1.66 29.60 8.73
C SER A 912 -1.79 29.57 10.25
N LEU A 913 -2.29 30.68 10.82
CA LEU A 913 -2.60 30.87 12.23
C LEU A 913 -4.12 31.07 12.48
N ASP A 914 -4.96 30.69 11.50
CA ASP A 914 -6.38 31.05 11.49
C ASP A 914 -7.27 30.18 12.38
N ASP A 915 -6.79 28.99 12.77
CA ASP A 915 -7.58 28.01 13.54
C ASP A 915 -6.90 27.62 14.86
N LEU A 916 -6.97 28.55 15.82
CA LEU A 916 -6.47 28.39 17.19
C LEU A 916 -7.23 27.33 18.02
N LEU A 917 -8.38 26.84 17.54
CA LEU A 917 -9.24 25.91 18.27
C LEU A 917 -8.99 24.43 17.91
N SER A 918 -8.44 24.14 16.72
CA SER A 918 -8.11 22.77 16.29
C SER A 918 -6.69 22.33 16.67
N GLU A 919 -5.77 23.27 16.90
CA GLU A 919 -4.39 22.99 17.31
C GLU A 919 -3.99 23.78 18.58
N PRO A 920 -4.02 23.16 19.78
CA PRO A 920 -3.82 23.86 21.05
C PRO A 920 -2.40 24.41 21.27
N ASN A 921 -1.43 24.10 20.40
CA ASN A 921 -0.03 24.55 20.50
C ASN A 921 0.46 25.38 19.30
N ILE A 922 -0.46 26.06 18.60
CA ILE A 922 -0.10 26.93 17.47
C ILE A 922 0.56 28.25 17.95
N PRO A 923 1.53 28.81 17.20
CA PRO A 923 2.10 30.12 17.51
C PRO A 923 1.03 31.22 17.52
N VAL A 924 0.98 31.99 18.60
CA VAL A 924 0.09 33.15 18.77
C VAL A 924 0.93 34.40 18.57
N VAL A 925 0.74 35.09 17.44
CA VAL A 925 1.44 36.34 17.12
C VAL A 925 0.57 37.53 17.51
N ASN A 926 1.14 38.52 18.20
CA ASN A 926 0.49 39.78 18.54
C ASN A 926 1.24 40.93 17.87
N LEU A 927 0.55 42.05 17.62
CA LEU A 927 1.14 43.32 17.23
C LEU A 927 1.00 44.31 18.38
N GLU A 928 2.11 44.79 18.90
CA GLU A 928 2.19 45.79 19.96
C GLU A 928 2.62 47.12 19.34
N ALA A 929 1.83 48.19 19.51
CA ALA A 929 2.16 49.51 19.00
C ALA A 929 2.18 50.57 20.09
N ASP A 930 3.19 51.43 20.04
CA ASP A 930 3.48 52.44 21.07
C ASP A 930 2.96 53.86 20.74
N HIS A 931 2.57 54.10 19.49
CA HIS A 931 2.15 55.42 18.96
C HIS A 931 0.79 55.36 18.25
N ALA A 932 0.23 56.52 17.90
CA ALA A 932 -1.13 56.65 17.36
C ALA A 932 -1.17 56.41 15.83
N GLY A 933 -1.42 55.16 15.41
CA GLY A 933 -1.66 54.79 14.01
C GLY A 933 -2.79 53.76 13.82
N GLU A 934 -3.28 53.62 12.59
CA GLU A 934 -4.21 52.56 12.17
C GLU A 934 -3.43 51.45 11.46
N VAL A 935 -3.61 50.19 11.87
CA VAL A 935 -3.00 49.03 11.20
C VAL A 935 -4.07 48.11 10.67
N ARG A 936 -3.99 47.81 9.38
CA ARG A 936 -4.80 46.79 8.73
C ARG A 936 -3.94 45.61 8.31
N LEU A 937 -4.45 44.41 8.54
CA LEU A 937 -3.88 43.15 8.10
C LEU A 937 -4.85 42.52 7.09
N ASN A 938 -4.41 42.29 5.87
CA ASN A 938 -5.23 41.76 4.76
C ASN A 938 -6.57 42.51 4.65
N ASP A 939 -6.49 43.85 4.62
CA ASP A 939 -7.62 44.81 4.59
C ASP A 939 -8.52 44.85 5.84
N VAL A 940 -8.28 44.00 6.84
CA VAL A 940 -9.01 44.00 8.11
C VAL A 940 -8.32 44.90 9.12
N LEU A 941 -9.07 45.83 9.73
CA LEU A 941 -8.57 46.66 10.82
C LEU A 941 -8.22 45.80 12.04
N VAL A 942 -6.94 45.74 12.40
CA VAL A 942 -6.46 44.95 13.55
C VAL A 942 -6.04 45.82 14.73
N LEU A 943 -5.66 47.09 14.50
CA LEU A 943 -5.29 48.02 15.57
C LEU A 943 -5.61 49.47 15.20
N LYS A 944 -6.08 50.26 16.16
CA LYS A 944 -6.32 51.70 16.01
C LYS A 944 -5.84 52.45 17.26
N GLY A 945 -4.80 53.25 17.11
CA GLY A 945 -4.12 53.94 18.21
C GLY A 945 -3.11 53.04 18.94
N LYS A 946 -2.66 53.49 20.11
CA LYS A 946 -1.74 52.74 20.98
C LYS A 946 -2.43 51.52 21.58
N GLY A 947 -1.80 50.35 21.53
CA GLY A 947 -2.36 49.13 22.11
C GLY A 947 -1.75 47.83 21.56
N VAL A 948 -2.40 46.71 21.87
CA VAL A 948 -1.97 45.37 21.44
C VAL A 948 -3.09 44.70 20.67
N ALA A 949 -2.86 44.40 19.39
CA ALA A 949 -3.70 43.50 18.62
C ALA A 949 -3.26 42.06 18.90
N LYS A 950 -4.13 41.30 19.58
CA LYS A 950 -3.82 39.93 20.00
C LYS A 950 -4.21 38.92 18.93
N ALA A 951 -3.43 37.85 18.81
CA ALA A 951 -3.73 36.70 17.95
C ALA A 951 -4.03 37.10 16.49
N LEU A 952 -3.06 37.74 15.84
CA LEU A 952 -3.11 38.08 14.44
C LEU A 952 -3.32 36.81 13.58
N ARG A 953 -4.30 36.90 12.69
CA ARG A 953 -4.67 35.84 11.75
C ARG A 953 -3.79 35.92 10.50
N LEU A 954 -2.56 35.42 10.61
CA LEU A 954 -1.65 35.32 9.49
C LEU A 954 -2.00 34.08 8.67
N HIS A 955 -2.30 34.26 7.39
CA HIS A 955 -2.44 33.16 6.45
C HIS A 955 -1.07 32.59 6.09
N GLN A 956 -1.02 31.32 5.70
CA GLN A 956 0.20 30.75 5.13
C GLN A 956 0.53 31.50 3.84
N GLY A 957 1.75 32.02 3.73
CA GLY A 957 2.17 32.91 2.65
C GLY A 957 2.29 34.37 3.08
N TRP A 958 2.30 35.27 2.10
CA TRP A 958 2.50 36.71 2.32
C TRP A 958 1.22 37.38 2.81
N ASN A 959 1.33 38.09 3.94
CA ASN A 959 0.25 38.83 4.57
C ASN A 959 0.49 40.32 4.41
N HIS A 960 -0.51 41.05 3.95
CA HIS A 960 -0.42 42.48 3.64
C HIS A 960 -0.74 43.32 4.87
N PHE A 961 0.19 44.20 5.25
CA PHE A 961 0.03 45.17 6.32
C PHE A 961 -0.03 46.58 5.73
N VAL A 962 -1.06 47.33 6.10
CA VAL A 962 -1.22 48.75 5.75
C VAL A 962 -1.25 49.56 7.02
N VAL A 963 -0.34 50.52 7.13
CA VAL A 963 -0.24 51.43 8.28
C VAL A 963 -0.62 52.84 7.86
N LYS A 964 -1.51 53.49 8.61
CA LYS A 964 -1.87 54.92 8.43
C LYS A 964 -1.50 55.71 9.69
N GLY A 965 -0.64 56.72 9.54
CA GLY A 965 -0.07 57.50 10.63
C GLY A 965 1.32 57.02 11.04
N ASP A 966 1.89 57.66 12.06
CA ASP A 966 3.21 57.32 12.60
C ASP A 966 3.10 56.14 13.58
N LEU A 967 3.83 55.06 13.30
CA LEU A 967 3.70 53.79 14.02
C LEU A 967 5.06 53.20 14.34
N GLN A 968 5.42 53.22 15.62
CA GLN A 968 6.41 52.29 16.17
C GLN A 968 5.68 51.07 16.72
N ALA A 969 5.97 49.90 16.16
CA ALA A 969 5.34 48.65 16.55
C ALA A 969 6.29 47.46 16.51
N ARG A 970 5.90 46.37 17.17
CA ARG A 970 6.61 45.10 17.12
C ARG A 970 5.64 43.93 17.11
N LEU A 971 6.05 42.84 16.47
CA LEU A 971 5.43 41.54 16.63
C LEU A 971 5.99 40.83 17.87
N THR A 972 5.11 40.26 18.68
CA THR A 972 5.46 39.35 19.78
C THR A 972 4.81 38.01 19.54
N CYS A 973 5.40 36.93 20.05
CA CYS A 973 4.86 35.59 19.90
C CYS A 973 5.06 34.77 21.18
N ASN A 974 4.07 33.94 21.53
CA ASN A 974 4.20 32.97 22.63
C ASN A 974 5.28 31.91 22.35
N GLN A 975 5.71 31.77 21.09
CA GLN A 975 6.82 30.93 20.66
C GLN A 975 7.86 31.81 19.95
N PRO A 976 8.87 32.37 20.66
CA PRO A 976 9.79 33.36 20.11
C PRO A 976 10.59 32.90 18.88
N GLU A 977 10.86 31.59 18.76
CA GLU A 977 11.52 31.02 17.57
C GLU A 977 10.67 31.16 16.30
N PHE A 978 9.34 31.23 16.43
CA PHE A 978 8.45 31.44 15.29
C PHE A 978 8.63 32.83 14.66
N LEU A 979 8.95 33.86 15.44
CA LEU A 979 9.23 35.20 14.90
C LEU A 979 10.49 35.23 14.02
N LYS A 980 11.45 34.31 14.25
CA LYS A 980 12.69 34.23 13.48
C LYS A 980 12.49 33.61 12.11
N VAL A 981 11.39 32.88 11.91
CA VAL A 981 11.05 32.25 10.62
C VAL A 981 10.02 33.06 9.82
N LEU A 982 9.55 34.19 10.35
CA LEU A 982 8.78 35.17 9.57
C LEU A 982 9.74 35.99 8.71
N ASP A 983 9.39 36.18 7.43
CA ASP A 983 10.12 37.09 6.54
C ASP A 983 9.29 38.35 6.26
N SER A 984 9.92 39.39 5.70
CA SER A 984 9.20 40.64 5.38
C SER A 984 9.76 41.38 4.17
N SER A 985 8.89 42.15 3.50
CA SER A 985 9.23 42.96 2.33
C SER A 985 8.42 44.26 2.30
N PHE A 986 9.03 45.37 1.88
CA PHE A 986 8.30 46.61 1.55
C PHE A 986 7.67 46.58 0.17
N ASP A 987 8.16 45.72 -0.72
CA ASP A 987 7.59 45.52 -2.04
C ASP A 987 6.64 44.33 -2.03
N LYS A 988 5.55 44.42 -2.81
CA LYS A 988 4.58 43.33 -2.97
C LYS A 988 5.25 42.11 -3.61
N PRO A 989 5.41 40.98 -2.88
CA PRO A 989 6.12 39.80 -3.38
C PRO A 989 5.34 38.95 -4.38
#